data_AF-A0A9D7JTX3-F1
#
_entry.id   AF-A0A9D7JTX3-F1
#
_cell.length_a   1.000
_cell.length_b   1.000
_cell.length_c   1.000
_cell.angle_alpha   90.00
_cell.angle_beta   90.00
_cell.angle_gamma   90.00
#
_symmetry.space_group_name_H-M   'P 1'
#
loop_
_entity.id
_entity.type
_entity.pdbx_description
1 polymer ?
#
loop_
_entity_poly.entity_id
_entity_poly.type
_entity_poly.pdbx_seq_one_letter_code
_entity_poly.pdbx_strand_id
1 'polypeptide(L)'
;MKFVALFLFFLLSLQVILLKGQVAQNNLYLNNEIKFERLAIENGLSNNIAFGLTQDRKGFMWFATLDALIKYDGYTLTRYQNNPKDTNSLGDNIVMSVYEDHTGLIWVGTAGGGGVNSFDPQTGVWNRYPHDPKNTNSMGKGSIEGIAEDRSGMLWFGSTDGLTRYNPKTNRFTVFENNPMDQYSLSNNRVYSIVEDRAGMLWIGTNAGVNLFDPIQERFYLVGGDFNDSSRLNISLVHHIYQDKQGLLWLSSFGNGLFVIDPESKKCVAYYHHDPNDPNSIGNDVLFAVTQDLTGSYWVSTEAGLYHFNPQTKVFTLYENKSYLPKTETKGHIIKTDSAGLVWIGTVGRGIIYFSPQPRKFKRYLNDEASMLFGPGSNRIKSIFKSADGQPYVATSQNLLKFNPDKDEFEEVWQLKNIKKNNESFVLTTACEERPGIFWLGTDQAGIIQYDSYTHKVTFLQHNSLDTGSLANNGVNVLYKDKSGRLWIGTDEGYLQWYDIATKKIITYNYRSKDEEAPLNAGIRFIYEDSNDDLWIGIQAFHLALGGNGLYHINLKTGKIDHFKHQPGALGSLSNNSVTCFYEDRKGIFWIGTYGGGLNRLDSSSGKFTIYTKENGLLSNTVQGLAGDEEGNLWIMADEGITRFNGTLMRTKQFGSTDGLATSAIGVESDDYNAYLSMEGTDGIIYFGSNNGHNGLIAFQPGSIQENKFQPPVVITQFKIFDKNYPVIGEEFSLSYRQNFFDIEFAALSYRASGKNEYRYKLEGVDNDWVDKGTGRIAHYTKVPPGKYTFRVKGSNNDGAWSTQDAVLTIIVHPPWWLTWWAYTSYGLLIIGSIWAFVFYRSRNLLEQKRFLEKQVASRTAEVVHQKEALQNTLEDLKATQNQLIQSEKMASLGELTAGIAHEIQNPLNFVNNFAELNAELVKEIDEQLAIGNEQYAKGNPQHAIIHLQQAKDLINDIKANSDKINHHGKRAESIVKGMLEHSRTSTGKKEWTDINALAAEYVRLSYQGLRAKSNNFNSEIITDFDPNLPKVQVVSQDIGRVLLNLINNGFQAINEKIKSGVKDYKPALTVSTKMQFNKILISIKDNGPGIPEDIRDKIFQPFFTTKPTGQGTGLGLSLAYDIVTKGHGGSIECESIEGERTQFIVKLPI
;
A
#
# COMPACT_ATOMS: atom_id res chain seq x y z
N MET A 1 -65.68 -41.62 -6.01
CA MET A 1 -64.34 -41.87 -6.60
C MET A 1 -63.89 -40.77 -7.56
N LYS A 2 -64.63 -40.41 -8.63
CA LYS A 2 -64.20 -39.35 -9.58
C LYS A 2 -63.93 -37.97 -8.95
N PHE A 3 -64.70 -37.57 -7.94
CA PHE A 3 -64.52 -36.28 -7.25
C PHE A 3 -63.25 -36.24 -6.38
N VAL A 4 -62.92 -37.36 -5.72
CA VAL A 4 -61.70 -37.51 -4.91
C VAL A 4 -60.46 -37.53 -5.79
N ALA A 5 -60.54 -38.18 -6.96
CA ALA A 5 -59.47 -38.17 -7.95
C ALA A 5 -59.23 -36.76 -8.54
N LEU A 6 -60.30 -36.00 -8.84
CA LEU A 6 -60.17 -34.62 -9.32
C LEU A 6 -59.58 -33.69 -8.27
N PHE A 7 -59.98 -33.85 -7.00
CA PHE A 7 -59.48 -33.03 -5.90
C PHE A 7 -58.01 -33.34 -5.57
N LEU A 8 -57.61 -34.61 -5.61
CA LEU A 8 -56.20 -35.00 -5.51
C LEU A 8 -55.37 -34.50 -6.69
N PHE A 9 -55.92 -34.53 -7.91
CA PHE A 9 -55.24 -33.99 -9.10
C PHE A 9 -55.06 -32.47 -9.00
N PHE A 10 -56.05 -31.76 -8.44
CA PHE A 10 -55.99 -30.32 -8.21
C PHE A 10 -54.99 -29.96 -7.09
N LEU A 11 -54.92 -30.75 -6.02
CA LEU A 11 -53.92 -30.56 -4.96
C LEU A 11 -52.50 -30.83 -5.46
N LEU A 12 -52.31 -31.89 -6.25
CA LEU A 12 -51.03 -32.22 -6.90
C LEU A 12 -50.61 -31.13 -7.90
N SER A 13 -51.53 -30.62 -8.72
CA SER A 13 -51.22 -29.54 -9.64
C SER A 13 -50.91 -28.23 -8.91
N LEU A 14 -51.60 -27.92 -7.82
CA LEU A 14 -51.32 -26.75 -6.99
C LEU A 14 -49.95 -26.85 -6.30
N GLN A 15 -49.58 -28.04 -5.79
CA GLN A 15 -48.24 -28.30 -5.25
C GLN A 15 -47.15 -28.16 -6.32
N VAL A 16 -47.37 -28.69 -7.54
CA VAL A 16 -46.43 -28.56 -8.65
C VAL A 16 -46.27 -27.10 -9.09
N ILE A 17 -47.35 -26.31 -9.09
CA ILE A 17 -47.30 -24.88 -9.41
C ILE A 17 -46.56 -24.10 -8.31
N LEU A 18 -46.79 -24.40 -7.03
CA LEU A 18 -46.07 -23.80 -5.91
C LEU A 18 -44.57 -24.14 -5.92
N LEU A 19 -44.23 -25.40 -6.22
CA LEU A 19 -42.84 -25.85 -6.40
C LEU A 19 -42.17 -25.19 -7.60
N LYS A 20 -42.86 -25.07 -8.74
CA LYS A 20 -42.34 -24.35 -9.92
C LYS A 20 -42.14 -22.85 -9.64
N GLY A 21 -43.02 -22.24 -8.85
CA GLY A 21 -42.89 -20.86 -8.39
C GLY A 21 -41.64 -20.65 -7.51
N GLN A 22 -41.45 -21.51 -6.50
CA GLN A 22 -40.28 -21.48 -5.61
C GLN A 22 -38.95 -21.70 -6.36
N VAL A 23 -38.93 -22.59 -7.34
CA VAL A 23 -37.75 -22.90 -8.15
C VAL A 23 -37.41 -21.75 -9.11
N ALA A 24 -38.40 -21.16 -9.78
CA ALA A 24 -38.18 -20.01 -10.66
C ALA A 24 -37.66 -18.79 -9.88
N GLN A 25 -38.17 -18.60 -8.65
CA GLN A 25 -37.65 -17.62 -7.70
C GLN A 25 -36.20 -17.95 -7.31
N ASN A 26 -35.88 -19.18 -6.88
CA ASN A 26 -34.51 -19.61 -6.55
C ASN A 26 -33.50 -19.42 -7.71
N ASN A 27 -33.93 -19.64 -8.96
CA ASN A 27 -33.10 -19.47 -10.15
C ASN A 27 -32.80 -17.98 -10.47
N LEU A 28 -33.69 -17.06 -10.11
CA LEU A 28 -33.44 -15.62 -10.19
C LEU A 28 -32.61 -15.12 -8.99
N TYR A 29 -32.83 -15.70 -7.80
CA TYR A 29 -32.09 -15.37 -6.57
C TYR A 29 -30.61 -15.73 -6.65
N LEU A 30 -30.27 -16.90 -7.18
CA LEU A 30 -28.89 -17.36 -7.24
C LEU A 30 -28.01 -16.60 -8.27
N ASN A 31 -28.61 -16.08 -9.35
CA ASN A 31 -27.86 -15.43 -10.44
C ASN A 31 -27.31 -14.05 -10.08
N ASN A 32 -27.87 -13.35 -9.08
CA ASN A 32 -27.42 -12.00 -8.67
C ASN A 32 -26.49 -12.00 -7.45
N GLU A 33 -26.25 -13.14 -6.80
CA GLU A 33 -25.52 -13.22 -5.53
C GLU A 33 -24.05 -13.64 -5.67
N ILE A 34 -23.64 -14.24 -6.80
CA ILE A 34 -22.25 -14.67 -7.01
C ILE A 34 -21.45 -13.56 -7.70
N LYS A 35 -20.24 -13.30 -7.20
CA LYS A 35 -19.28 -12.40 -7.86
C LYS A 35 -18.27 -13.22 -8.63
N PHE A 36 -18.24 -13.06 -9.94
CA PHE A 36 -17.23 -13.64 -10.81
C PHE A 36 -16.01 -12.72 -10.90
N GLU A 37 -14.84 -13.30 -10.76
CA GLU A 37 -13.55 -12.68 -11.03
C GLU A 37 -12.95 -13.31 -12.30
N ARG A 38 -12.15 -12.53 -13.02
CA ARG A 38 -11.61 -12.92 -14.33
C ARG A 38 -10.12 -12.61 -14.40
N LEU A 39 -9.35 -13.58 -14.87
CA LEU A 39 -7.97 -13.42 -15.32
C LEU A 39 -7.95 -13.59 -16.84
N ALA A 40 -7.60 -12.53 -17.55
CA ALA A 40 -7.45 -12.54 -19.01
C ALA A 40 -6.11 -11.89 -19.41
N ILE A 41 -5.89 -11.72 -20.71
CA ILE A 41 -4.66 -11.09 -21.23
C ILE A 41 -4.39 -9.72 -20.60
N GLU A 42 -5.44 -8.95 -20.31
CA GLU A 42 -5.38 -7.66 -19.60
C GLU A 42 -4.82 -7.75 -18.18
N ASN A 43 -4.93 -8.91 -17.53
CA ASN A 43 -4.38 -9.17 -16.19
C ASN A 43 -3.00 -9.84 -16.24
N GLY A 44 -2.42 -10.01 -17.43
CA GLY A 44 -1.14 -10.71 -17.60
C GLY A 44 -1.28 -12.21 -17.85
N LEU A 45 -2.46 -12.72 -18.19
CA LEU A 45 -2.60 -14.06 -18.77
C LEU A 45 -1.95 -14.07 -20.16
N SER A 46 -1.36 -15.19 -20.57
CA SER A 46 -0.63 -15.27 -21.84
C SER A 46 -1.58 -15.49 -23.02
N ASN A 47 -2.61 -16.31 -22.83
CA ASN A 47 -3.69 -16.52 -23.78
C ASN A 47 -5.04 -16.71 -23.04
N ASN A 48 -6.14 -16.31 -23.67
CA ASN A 48 -7.49 -16.47 -23.12
C ASN A 48 -8.07 -17.88 -23.28
N ILE A 49 -7.28 -18.85 -23.74
CA ILE A 49 -7.66 -20.26 -23.88
C ILE A 49 -6.91 -21.07 -22.83
N ALA A 50 -7.65 -21.66 -21.90
CA ALA A 50 -7.12 -22.56 -20.87
C ALA A 50 -7.68 -23.98 -21.07
N PHE A 51 -6.78 -24.96 -21.25
CA PHE A 51 -7.11 -26.37 -21.48
C PHE A 51 -7.12 -27.19 -20.20
N GLY A 52 -6.31 -26.81 -19.21
CA GLY A 52 -6.13 -27.56 -17.96
C GLY A 52 -5.92 -26.67 -16.75
N LEU A 53 -6.41 -27.11 -15.59
CA LEU A 53 -6.30 -26.44 -14.31
C LEU A 53 -5.83 -27.43 -13.24
N THR A 54 -4.84 -27.05 -12.44
CA THR A 54 -4.55 -27.77 -11.19
C THR A 54 -4.14 -26.81 -10.08
N GLN A 55 -4.22 -27.28 -8.84
CA GLN A 55 -3.66 -26.60 -7.68
C GLN A 55 -2.55 -27.49 -7.13
N ASP A 56 -1.37 -26.93 -6.87
CA ASP A 56 -0.31 -27.69 -6.21
C ASP A 56 -0.51 -27.76 -4.69
N ARG A 57 0.23 -28.64 -4.01
CA ARG A 57 0.19 -28.84 -2.56
C ARG A 57 0.64 -27.63 -1.75
N LYS A 58 1.45 -26.74 -2.34
CA LYS A 58 1.81 -25.47 -1.69
C LYS A 58 0.63 -24.51 -1.72
N GLY A 59 -0.26 -24.63 -2.70
CA GLY A 59 -1.49 -23.88 -2.88
C GLY A 59 -1.51 -23.03 -4.16
N PHE A 60 -0.48 -23.06 -5.00
CA PHE A 60 -0.43 -22.28 -6.24
C PHE A 60 -1.41 -22.86 -7.26
N MET A 61 -2.05 -21.97 -8.03
CA MET A 61 -2.85 -22.38 -9.17
C MET A 61 -1.97 -22.46 -10.42
N TRP A 62 -2.14 -23.54 -11.18
CA TRP A 62 -1.44 -23.82 -12.41
C TRP A 62 -2.42 -23.94 -13.57
N PHE A 63 -2.11 -23.25 -14.66
CA PHE A 63 -2.96 -23.16 -15.83
C PHE A 63 -2.20 -23.60 -17.08
N ALA A 64 -2.76 -24.58 -17.78
CA ALA A 64 -2.32 -25.01 -19.10
C ALA A 64 -3.03 -24.16 -20.16
N THR A 65 -2.28 -23.35 -20.92
CA THR A 65 -2.83 -22.48 -21.96
C THR A 65 -2.29 -22.81 -23.34
N LEU A 66 -2.85 -22.18 -24.37
CA LEU A 66 -2.41 -22.33 -25.76
C LEU A 66 -0.95 -21.90 -26.01
N ASP A 67 -0.34 -21.12 -25.13
CA ASP A 67 0.96 -20.48 -25.39
C ASP A 67 1.99 -20.58 -24.25
N ALA A 68 1.60 -21.06 -23.07
CA ALA A 68 2.49 -21.23 -21.94
C ALA A 68 1.89 -22.17 -20.88
N LEU A 69 2.74 -22.61 -19.94
CA LEU A 69 2.28 -22.99 -18.61
C LEU A 69 2.34 -21.77 -17.71
N ILE A 70 1.26 -21.51 -16.96
CA ILE A 70 1.16 -20.35 -16.06
C ILE A 70 1.03 -20.81 -14.61
N LYS A 71 1.82 -20.23 -13.72
CA LYS A 71 1.69 -20.37 -12.27
C LYS A 71 1.17 -19.07 -11.67
N TYR A 72 0.19 -19.16 -10.79
CA TYR A 72 -0.48 -18.02 -10.16
C TYR A 72 -0.42 -18.10 -8.63
N ASP A 73 0.02 -17.03 -7.99
CA ASP A 73 0.13 -16.89 -6.52
C ASP A 73 -0.99 -16.03 -5.89
N GLY A 74 -1.96 -15.57 -6.70
CA GLY A 74 -3.03 -14.67 -6.27
C GLY A 74 -2.82 -13.20 -6.62
N TYR A 75 -1.65 -12.86 -7.17
CA TYR A 75 -1.29 -11.49 -7.54
C TYR A 75 -0.46 -11.41 -8.83
N THR A 76 0.41 -12.39 -9.06
CA THR A 76 1.40 -12.43 -10.15
C THR A 76 1.27 -13.72 -10.95
N LEU A 77 1.33 -13.60 -12.28
CA LEU A 77 1.30 -14.72 -13.21
C LEU A 77 2.72 -14.98 -13.72
N THR A 78 3.32 -16.09 -13.28
CA THR A 78 4.63 -16.55 -13.76
C THR A 78 4.43 -17.43 -14.99
N ARG A 79 5.09 -17.07 -16.10
CA ARG A 79 4.96 -17.76 -17.40
C ARG A 79 6.15 -18.66 -17.67
N TYR A 80 5.88 -19.89 -18.10
CA TYR A 80 6.88 -20.87 -18.54
C TYR A 80 6.63 -21.22 -20.01
N GLN A 81 7.62 -20.98 -20.86
CA GLN A 81 7.54 -21.17 -22.31
C GLN A 81 8.71 -22.00 -22.82
N ASN A 82 8.55 -22.57 -24.01
CA ASN A 82 9.62 -23.21 -24.76
C ASN A 82 10.64 -22.17 -25.20
N ASN A 83 11.90 -22.43 -24.86
CA ASN A 83 13.04 -21.76 -25.43
C ASN A 83 13.84 -22.79 -26.27
N PRO A 84 13.85 -22.67 -27.61
CA PRO A 84 14.54 -23.61 -28.48
C PRO A 84 16.05 -23.74 -28.21
N LYS A 85 16.67 -22.73 -27.58
CA LYS A 85 18.10 -22.71 -27.24
C LYS A 85 18.42 -23.27 -25.86
N ASP A 86 17.40 -23.50 -25.04
CA ASP A 86 17.54 -23.96 -23.66
C ASP A 86 16.77 -25.27 -23.47
N THR A 87 17.49 -26.37 -23.31
CA THR A 87 16.90 -27.69 -23.07
C THR A 87 16.22 -27.82 -21.72
N ASN A 88 16.49 -26.89 -20.79
CA ASN A 88 15.85 -26.81 -19.46
C ASN A 88 14.64 -25.87 -19.45
N SER A 89 13.94 -25.75 -20.57
CA SER A 89 12.65 -25.05 -20.65
C SER A 89 11.54 -26.00 -21.09
N LEU A 90 10.30 -25.52 -21.25
CA LEU A 90 9.17 -26.35 -21.67
C LEU A 90 9.37 -26.95 -23.09
N GLY A 91 8.85 -28.14 -23.37
CA GLY A 91 9.03 -28.83 -24.65
C GLY A 91 8.26 -28.23 -25.84
N ASP A 92 7.09 -27.65 -25.59
CA ASP A 92 6.25 -26.94 -26.56
C ASP A 92 5.41 -25.89 -25.80
N ASN A 93 4.99 -24.81 -26.47
CA ASN A 93 4.18 -23.76 -25.87
C ASN A 93 2.71 -24.13 -25.69
N ILE A 94 2.19 -25.06 -26.49
CA ILE A 94 0.79 -25.49 -26.39
C ILE A 94 0.69 -26.52 -25.28
N VAL A 95 0.19 -26.10 -24.12
CA VAL A 95 0.03 -26.94 -22.94
C VAL A 95 -1.41 -27.42 -22.85
N MET A 96 -1.59 -28.73 -22.90
CA MET A 96 -2.92 -29.36 -22.92
C MET A 96 -3.38 -29.79 -21.53
N SER A 97 -2.44 -30.25 -20.69
CA SER A 97 -2.75 -30.79 -19.37
C SER A 97 -1.64 -30.50 -18.37
N VAL A 98 -2.01 -30.41 -17.09
CA VAL A 98 -1.08 -30.17 -15.97
C VAL A 98 -1.53 -30.96 -14.75
N TYR A 99 -0.58 -31.56 -14.04
CA TYR A 99 -0.82 -32.41 -12.87
C TYR A 99 0.35 -32.33 -11.90
N GLU A 100 0.11 -32.43 -10.58
CA GLU A 100 1.16 -32.56 -9.57
C GLU A 100 1.17 -33.99 -9.04
N ASP A 101 2.33 -34.64 -9.07
CA ASP A 101 2.50 -35.99 -8.51
C ASP A 101 2.70 -36.00 -6.98
N HIS A 102 2.77 -37.18 -6.39
CA HIS A 102 2.95 -37.32 -4.95
C HIS A 102 4.31 -36.87 -4.42
N THR A 103 5.29 -36.64 -5.29
CA THR A 103 6.61 -36.12 -4.94
C THR A 103 6.68 -34.59 -4.98
N GLY A 104 5.69 -33.95 -5.61
CA GLY A 104 5.61 -32.50 -5.81
C GLY A 104 6.17 -32.03 -7.15
N LEU A 105 6.43 -32.94 -8.08
CA LEU A 105 6.79 -32.56 -9.46
C LEU A 105 5.53 -32.20 -10.24
N ILE A 106 5.64 -31.14 -11.04
CA ILE A 106 4.58 -30.69 -11.94
C ILE A 106 4.78 -31.34 -13.29
N TRP A 107 3.88 -32.24 -13.66
CA TRP A 107 3.82 -32.90 -14.95
C TRP A 107 2.97 -32.10 -15.92
N VAL A 108 3.50 -31.91 -17.12
CA VAL A 108 2.96 -30.99 -18.12
C VAL A 108 2.86 -31.72 -19.46
N GLY A 109 1.64 -31.88 -19.93
CA GLY A 109 1.32 -32.48 -21.22
C GLY A 109 1.23 -31.43 -22.31
N THR A 110 1.93 -31.64 -23.43
CA THR A 110 1.96 -30.69 -24.55
C THR A 110 1.32 -31.25 -25.82
N ALA A 111 0.99 -30.38 -26.77
CA ALA A 111 0.47 -30.79 -28.08
C ALA A 111 1.59 -31.22 -29.05
N GLY A 112 1.22 -32.03 -30.06
CA GLY A 112 1.86 -32.01 -31.38
C GLY A 112 3.37 -32.31 -31.50
N GLY A 113 4.02 -32.90 -30.50
CA GLY A 113 5.43 -33.35 -30.58
C GLY A 113 6.31 -33.00 -29.37
N GLY A 114 5.87 -32.09 -28.50
CA GLY A 114 6.60 -31.74 -27.26
C GLY A 114 6.56 -32.81 -26.17
N GLY A 115 5.68 -33.81 -26.31
CA GLY A 115 5.53 -34.93 -25.37
C GLY A 115 5.15 -34.49 -23.96
N VAL A 116 5.70 -35.19 -22.97
CA VAL A 116 5.49 -34.90 -21.55
C VAL A 116 6.71 -34.18 -21.00
N ASN A 117 6.49 -33.24 -20.09
CA ASN A 117 7.54 -32.52 -19.39
C ASN A 117 7.32 -32.64 -17.89
N SER A 118 8.39 -32.75 -17.10
CA SER A 118 8.33 -32.65 -15.64
C SER A 118 9.07 -31.39 -15.20
N PHE A 119 8.48 -30.61 -14.33
CA PHE A 119 9.08 -29.45 -13.71
C PHE A 119 9.18 -29.68 -12.21
N ASP A 120 10.38 -29.47 -11.66
CA ASP A 120 10.59 -29.46 -10.21
C ASP A 120 10.52 -28.01 -9.69
N PRO A 121 9.46 -27.64 -8.93
CA PRO A 121 9.34 -26.29 -8.38
C PRO A 121 10.39 -25.96 -7.31
N GLN A 122 11.03 -26.96 -6.70
CA GLN A 122 12.04 -26.76 -5.65
C GLN A 122 13.41 -26.45 -6.22
N THR A 123 13.79 -27.08 -7.34
CA THR A 123 15.10 -26.90 -7.98
C THR A 123 15.05 -26.02 -9.23
N GLY A 124 13.87 -25.82 -9.81
CA GLY A 124 13.66 -25.09 -11.06
C GLY A 124 14.03 -25.87 -12.32
N VAL A 125 14.32 -27.17 -12.20
CA VAL A 125 14.78 -28.02 -13.30
C VAL A 125 13.61 -28.54 -14.13
N TRP A 126 13.79 -28.56 -15.45
CA TRP A 126 12.87 -29.15 -16.42
C TRP A 126 13.46 -30.42 -17.03
N ASN A 127 12.67 -31.49 -17.09
CA ASN A 127 12.97 -32.66 -17.89
C ASN A 127 11.92 -32.83 -18.99
N ARG A 128 12.37 -33.25 -20.18
CA ARG A 128 11.51 -33.46 -21.35
C ARG A 128 11.51 -34.92 -21.77
N TYR A 129 10.33 -35.43 -22.11
CA TYR A 129 10.09 -36.80 -22.53
C TYR A 129 9.34 -36.78 -23.87
N PRO A 130 10.02 -36.50 -24.99
CA PRO A 130 9.41 -36.52 -26.31
C PRO A 130 9.17 -37.95 -26.80
N HIS A 131 8.30 -38.08 -27.82
CA HIS A 131 8.16 -39.33 -28.55
C HIS A 131 9.40 -39.60 -29.41
N ASP A 132 9.99 -40.79 -29.29
CA ASP A 132 11.07 -41.27 -30.17
C ASP A 132 10.62 -42.54 -30.92
N PRO A 133 10.35 -42.44 -32.24
CA PRO A 133 9.95 -43.58 -33.06
C PRO A 133 10.95 -44.75 -33.06
N LYS A 134 12.22 -44.52 -32.69
CA LYS A 134 13.26 -45.55 -32.65
C LYS A 134 13.39 -46.24 -31.29
N ASN A 135 12.77 -45.69 -30.24
CA ASN A 135 12.84 -46.20 -28.89
C ASN A 135 11.45 -46.59 -28.39
N THR A 136 11.19 -47.90 -28.30
CA THR A 136 9.93 -48.46 -27.81
C THR A 136 9.66 -48.22 -26.32
N ASN A 137 10.65 -47.74 -25.57
CA ASN A 137 10.50 -47.32 -24.18
C ASN A 137 10.35 -45.79 -24.03
N SER A 138 10.13 -45.06 -25.13
CA SER A 138 9.89 -43.61 -25.11
C SER A 138 8.40 -43.28 -25.00
N MET A 139 8.09 -41.99 -24.83
CA MET A 139 6.72 -41.49 -24.73
C MET A 139 5.90 -41.86 -25.98
N GLY A 140 4.61 -42.16 -25.82
CA GLY A 140 3.69 -42.40 -26.93
C GLY A 140 3.49 -41.18 -27.84
N LYS A 141 2.94 -41.39 -29.04
CA LYS A 141 2.56 -40.31 -29.96
C LYS A 141 1.34 -39.56 -29.44
N GLY A 142 1.08 -38.40 -30.04
CA GLY A 142 -0.15 -37.63 -29.85
C GLY A 142 -0.04 -36.50 -28.84
N SER A 143 -1.11 -35.73 -28.75
CA SER A 143 -1.23 -34.63 -27.79
C SER A 143 -1.69 -35.18 -26.44
N ILE A 144 -1.07 -34.72 -25.35
CA ILE A 144 -1.30 -35.29 -24.01
C ILE A 144 -2.48 -34.58 -23.33
N GLU A 145 -3.66 -35.18 -23.39
CA GLU A 145 -4.93 -34.58 -22.94
C GLU A 145 -5.24 -34.88 -21.47
N GLY A 146 -4.72 -35.99 -20.92
CA GLY A 146 -4.96 -36.37 -19.52
C GLY A 146 -3.69 -36.88 -18.83
N ILE A 147 -3.54 -36.57 -17.54
CA ILE A 147 -2.45 -37.05 -16.69
C ILE A 147 -3.04 -37.53 -15.37
N ALA A 148 -2.64 -38.70 -14.92
CA ALA A 148 -2.98 -39.24 -13.61
C ALA A 148 -1.81 -40.01 -13.01
N GLU A 149 -1.82 -40.14 -11.69
CA GLU A 149 -0.92 -41.01 -10.95
C GLU A 149 -1.73 -42.10 -10.25
N ASP A 150 -1.22 -43.33 -10.28
CA ASP A 150 -1.78 -44.42 -9.47
C ASP A 150 -1.12 -44.53 -8.08
N ARG A 151 -1.77 -45.24 -7.16
CA ARG A 151 -1.27 -45.48 -5.79
C ARG A 151 0.08 -46.16 -5.71
N SER A 152 0.54 -46.81 -6.78
CA SER A 152 1.86 -47.43 -6.84
C SER A 152 2.97 -46.45 -7.23
N GLY A 153 2.61 -45.23 -7.61
CA GLY A 153 3.49 -44.17 -8.07
C GLY A 153 3.85 -44.29 -9.56
N MET A 154 3.04 -45.00 -10.37
CA MET A 154 3.18 -44.94 -11.83
C MET A 154 2.32 -43.81 -12.38
N LEU A 155 2.85 -43.15 -13.40
CA LEU A 155 2.18 -42.06 -14.08
C LEU A 155 1.53 -42.56 -15.36
N TRP A 156 0.33 -42.06 -15.63
CA TRP A 156 -0.49 -42.45 -16.76
C TRP A 156 -0.82 -41.21 -17.58
N PHE A 157 -0.54 -41.28 -18.87
CA PHE A 157 -0.69 -40.18 -19.81
C PHE A 157 -1.64 -40.60 -20.92
N GLY A 158 -2.81 -39.97 -20.96
CA GLY A 158 -3.78 -40.12 -22.03
C GLY A 158 -3.42 -39.21 -23.18
N SER A 159 -3.34 -39.76 -24.39
CA SER A 159 -3.08 -38.99 -25.60
C SER A 159 -4.16 -39.17 -26.67
N THR A 160 -4.03 -38.41 -27.75
CA THR A 160 -4.86 -38.60 -28.95
C THR A 160 -4.65 -39.94 -29.65
N ASP A 161 -3.55 -40.64 -29.37
CA ASP A 161 -3.11 -41.84 -30.08
C ASP A 161 -2.94 -43.07 -29.17
N GLY A 162 -3.17 -42.95 -27.86
CA GLY A 162 -3.20 -44.09 -26.95
C GLY A 162 -3.07 -43.70 -25.48
N LEU A 163 -2.82 -44.70 -24.63
CA LEU A 163 -2.51 -44.53 -23.22
C LEU A 163 -1.05 -44.90 -22.97
N THR A 164 -0.29 -44.05 -22.31
CA THR A 164 1.11 -44.33 -21.96
C THR A 164 1.28 -44.43 -20.44
N ARG A 165 1.85 -45.53 -19.95
CA ARG A 165 2.29 -45.71 -18.56
C ARG A 165 3.77 -45.40 -18.43
N TYR A 166 4.15 -44.62 -17.42
CA TYR A 166 5.53 -44.31 -17.07
C TYR A 166 5.85 -44.83 -15.68
N ASN A 167 6.98 -45.53 -15.57
CA ASN A 167 7.51 -46.01 -14.32
C ASN A 167 8.73 -45.14 -13.91
N PRO A 168 8.59 -44.24 -12.91
CA PRO A 168 9.68 -43.35 -12.49
C PRO A 168 10.92 -44.10 -11.99
N LYS A 169 10.76 -45.30 -11.41
CA LYS A 169 11.87 -46.08 -10.83
C LYS A 169 12.78 -46.68 -11.90
N THR A 170 12.22 -47.04 -13.06
CA THR A 170 12.97 -47.66 -14.17
C THR A 170 13.18 -46.71 -15.33
N ASN A 171 12.54 -45.54 -15.30
CA ASN A 171 12.50 -44.56 -16.38
C ASN A 171 12.05 -45.16 -17.73
N ARG A 172 11.04 -46.05 -17.68
CA ARG A 172 10.49 -46.72 -18.87
C ARG A 172 9.05 -46.30 -19.12
N PHE A 173 8.74 -46.04 -20.39
CA PHE A 173 7.38 -45.83 -20.89
C PHE A 173 6.84 -47.12 -21.53
N THR A 174 5.55 -47.40 -21.35
CA THR A 174 4.82 -48.51 -21.96
C THR A 174 3.55 -47.95 -22.61
N VAL A 175 3.38 -48.18 -23.91
CA VAL A 175 2.26 -47.64 -24.70
C VAL A 175 1.20 -48.72 -24.89
N PHE A 176 -0.07 -48.35 -24.67
CA PHE A 176 -1.25 -49.16 -24.89
C PHE A 176 -2.12 -48.51 -25.97
N GLU A 177 -2.41 -49.26 -27.02
CA GLU A 177 -3.22 -48.82 -28.17
C GLU A 177 -4.39 -49.78 -28.37
N ASN A 178 -5.41 -49.30 -29.08
CA ASN A 178 -6.55 -50.09 -29.53
C ASN A 178 -6.09 -51.11 -30.56
N ASN A 179 -6.42 -52.36 -30.30
CA ASN A 179 -6.32 -53.44 -31.26
C ASN A 179 -7.73 -53.99 -31.50
N PRO A 180 -8.35 -53.73 -32.66
CA PRO A 180 -9.70 -54.21 -32.97
C PRO A 180 -9.87 -55.74 -32.89
N MET A 181 -8.77 -56.49 -32.94
CA MET A 181 -8.76 -57.95 -32.85
C MET A 181 -8.63 -58.48 -31.41
N ASP A 182 -8.35 -57.62 -30.43
CA ASP A 182 -8.21 -57.96 -29.02
C ASP A 182 -9.21 -57.19 -28.16
N GLN A 183 -10.22 -57.91 -27.66
CA GLN A 183 -11.26 -57.34 -26.81
C GLN A 183 -10.76 -56.84 -25.44
N TYR A 184 -9.54 -57.22 -25.05
CA TYR A 184 -8.90 -56.76 -23.81
C TYR A 184 -7.92 -55.60 -24.02
N SER A 185 -7.83 -55.08 -25.25
CA SER A 185 -7.10 -53.86 -25.56
C SER A 185 -7.95 -52.62 -25.29
N LEU A 186 -7.31 -51.45 -25.28
CA LEU A 186 -8.00 -50.17 -25.10
C LEU A 186 -9.10 -50.00 -26.16
N SER A 187 -10.34 -49.64 -25.80
CA SER A 187 -11.43 -49.58 -26.79
C SER A 187 -11.32 -48.46 -27.83
N ASN A 188 -10.53 -47.41 -27.55
CA ASN A 188 -10.24 -46.33 -28.49
C ASN A 188 -8.93 -45.62 -28.13
N ASN A 189 -8.16 -45.20 -29.14
CA ASN A 189 -6.88 -44.53 -28.94
C ASN A 189 -6.96 -43.14 -28.33
N ARG A 190 -8.06 -42.40 -28.52
CA ARG A 190 -8.18 -41.05 -27.96
C ARG A 190 -8.65 -41.11 -26.52
N VAL A 191 -7.73 -40.80 -25.60
CA VAL A 191 -7.93 -40.85 -24.15
C VAL A 191 -7.94 -39.43 -23.57
N TYR A 192 -9.06 -39.03 -22.97
CA TYR A 192 -9.22 -37.68 -22.42
C TYR A 192 -8.94 -37.58 -20.92
N SER A 193 -9.35 -38.58 -20.15
CA SER A 193 -9.29 -38.54 -18.68
C SER A 193 -9.02 -39.89 -18.08
N ILE A 194 -8.33 -39.89 -16.94
CA ILE A 194 -7.88 -41.09 -16.23
C ILE A 194 -8.08 -40.84 -14.74
N VAL A 195 -8.71 -41.77 -14.03
CA VAL A 195 -8.92 -41.71 -12.57
C VAL A 195 -8.72 -43.09 -11.98
N GLU A 196 -8.04 -43.18 -10.84
CA GLU A 196 -7.96 -44.41 -10.05
C GLU A 196 -9.10 -44.47 -9.03
N ASP A 197 -9.78 -45.61 -8.95
CA ASP A 197 -10.77 -45.85 -7.91
C ASP A 197 -10.16 -46.32 -6.59
N ARG A 198 -11.00 -46.55 -5.58
CA ARG A 198 -10.54 -46.98 -4.26
C ARG A 198 -9.97 -48.40 -4.24
N ALA A 199 -10.37 -49.24 -5.20
CA ALA A 199 -9.91 -50.61 -5.36
C ALA A 199 -8.58 -50.70 -6.14
N GLY A 200 -8.07 -49.57 -6.65
CA GLY A 200 -6.84 -49.50 -7.44
C GLY A 200 -7.03 -49.81 -8.92
N MET A 201 -8.28 -49.80 -9.41
CA MET A 201 -8.56 -49.94 -10.84
C MET A 201 -8.53 -48.57 -11.51
N LEU A 202 -8.02 -48.51 -12.74
CA LEU A 202 -7.99 -47.26 -13.50
C LEU A 202 -9.19 -47.17 -14.43
N TRP A 203 -9.94 -46.08 -14.31
CA TRP A 203 -11.05 -45.71 -15.15
C TRP A 203 -10.58 -44.70 -16.19
N ILE A 204 -10.75 -45.04 -17.47
CA ILE A 204 -10.15 -44.33 -18.60
C ILE A 204 -11.27 -43.89 -19.55
N GLY A 205 -11.48 -42.58 -19.65
CA GLY A 205 -12.46 -41.96 -20.54
C GLY A 205 -11.92 -41.86 -21.97
N THR A 206 -12.66 -42.43 -22.92
CA THR A 206 -12.29 -42.47 -24.35
C THR A 206 -13.47 -42.09 -25.25
N ASN A 207 -13.21 -41.93 -26.55
CA ASN A 207 -14.28 -41.74 -27.53
C ASN A 207 -15.29 -42.90 -27.59
N ALA A 208 -14.86 -44.13 -27.30
CA ALA A 208 -15.72 -45.31 -27.31
C ALA A 208 -16.38 -45.60 -25.95
N GLY A 209 -16.31 -44.67 -25.00
CA GLY A 209 -16.83 -44.83 -23.64
C GLY A 209 -15.71 -45.01 -22.61
N VAL A 210 -16.00 -45.73 -21.52
CA VAL A 210 -15.07 -45.88 -20.40
C VAL A 210 -14.41 -47.26 -20.41
N ASN A 211 -13.09 -47.29 -20.37
CA ASN A 211 -12.33 -48.52 -20.13
C ASN A 211 -11.97 -48.63 -18.66
N LEU A 212 -12.05 -49.85 -18.13
CA LEU A 212 -11.57 -50.22 -16.81
C LEU A 212 -10.29 -51.04 -17.00
N PHE A 213 -9.16 -50.58 -16.48
CA PHE A 213 -7.90 -51.30 -16.54
C PHE A 213 -7.64 -52.04 -15.22
N ASP A 214 -7.43 -53.35 -15.33
CA ASP A 214 -7.00 -54.21 -14.24
C ASP A 214 -5.45 -54.25 -14.20
N PRO A 215 -4.80 -53.64 -13.20
CA PRO A 215 -3.34 -53.59 -13.12
C PRO A 215 -2.70 -54.95 -12.83
N ILE A 216 -3.45 -55.93 -12.32
CA ILE A 216 -2.94 -57.28 -12.03
C ILE A 216 -2.92 -58.11 -13.31
N GLN A 217 -3.98 -58.02 -14.10
CA GLN A 217 -4.11 -58.78 -15.35
C GLN A 217 -3.49 -58.08 -16.57
N GLU A 218 -3.17 -56.78 -16.45
CA GLU A 218 -2.79 -55.88 -17.54
C GLU A 218 -3.79 -55.92 -18.71
N ARG A 219 -5.08 -55.87 -18.39
CA ARG A 219 -6.19 -55.94 -19.37
C ARG A 219 -7.16 -54.77 -19.22
N PHE A 220 -7.70 -54.33 -20.36
CA PHE A 220 -8.74 -53.32 -20.44
C PHE A 220 -10.12 -53.98 -20.65
N TYR A 221 -11.14 -53.43 -19.99
CA TYR A 221 -12.52 -53.88 -20.12
C TYR A 221 -13.41 -52.69 -20.43
N LEU A 222 -14.20 -52.76 -21.50
CA LEU A 222 -15.19 -51.72 -21.80
C LEU A 222 -16.36 -51.81 -20.82
N VAL A 223 -16.62 -50.73 -20.08
CA VAL A 223 -17.74 -50.62 -19.16
C VAL A 223 -19.04 -50.53 -19.96
N GLY A 224 -19.83 -51.61 -19.98
CA GLY A 224 -21.12 -51.72 -20.68
C GLY A 224 -21.28 -52.93 -21.60
N GLY A 225 -20.18 -53.58 -22.01
CA GLY A 225 -20.21 -54.75 -22.91
C GLY A 225 -20.54 -56.09 -22.24
N ASP A 226 -20.10 -56.30 -20.99
CA ASP A 226 -20.19 -57.59 -20.28
C ASP A 226 -20.70 -57.48 -18.81
N PHE A 227 -21.08 -56.28 -18.35
CA PHE A 227 -21.53 -56.06 -16.96
C PHE A 227 -23.05 -56.20 -16.81
N ASN A 228 -23.57 -57.43 -16.96
CA ASN A 228 -24.88 -57.98 -16.52
C ASN A 228 -26.20 -57.15 -16.58
N ASP A 229 -26.22 -55.92 -17.09
CA ASP A 229 -27.42 -55.13 -17.44
C ASP A 229 -27.05 -54.10 -18.53
N SER A 230 -26.79 -54.61 -19.73
CA SER A 230 -26.35 -53.87 -20.92
C SER A 230 -27.45 -53.00 -21.56
N SER A 231 -28.61 -52.83 -20.91
CA SER A 231 -29.74 -52.09 -21.47
C SER A 231 -29.63 -50.55 -21.35
N ARG A 232 -28.69 -50.02 -20.54
CA ARG A 232 -28.61 -48.59 -20.21
C ARG A 232 -27.22 -47.92 -20.32
N LEU A 233 -26.16 -48.65 -20.67
CA LEU A 233 -24.77 -48.16 -20.57
C LEU A 233 -24.03 -48.13 -21.92
N ASN A 234 -24.70 -47.69 -22.99
CA ASN A 234 -24.00 -47.35 -24.25
C ASN A 234 -23.54 -45.88 -24.20
N ILE A 235 -22.50 -45.61 -23.41
CA ILE A 235 -21.94 -44.27 -23.22
C ILE A 235 -20.80 -44.07 -24.20
N SER A 236 -20.82 -42.98 -24.97
CA SER A 236 -19.74 -42.61 -25.89
C SER A 236 -19.15 -41.25 -25.52
N LEU A 237 -17.96 -40.94 -26.03
CA LEU A 237 -17.32 -39.61 -25.89
C LEU A 237 -17.24 -39.11 -24.44
N VAL A 238 -16.62 -39.90 -23.54
CA VAL A 238 -16.44 -39.50 -22.14
C VAL A 238 -15.21 -38.61 -22.02
N HIS A 239 -15.43 -37.31 -21.87
CA HIS A 239 -14.36 -36.30 -21.82
C HIS A 239 -13.75 -36.18 -20.42
N HIS A 240 -14.56 -36.23 -19.37
CA HIS A 240 -14.10 -36.00 -18.01
C HIS A 240 -14.69 -37.02 -17.04
N ILE A 241 -13.81 -37.59 -16.22
CA ILE A 241 -14.15 -38.46 -15.10
C ILE A 241 -13.73 -37.75 -13.83
N TYR A 242 -14.68 -37.52 -12.92
CA TYR A 242 -14.43 -36.89 -11.63
C TYR A 242 -14.83 -37.83 -10.50
N GLN A 243 -13.94 -38.07 -9.55
CA GLN A 243 -14.28 -38.79 -8.32
C GLN A 243 -14.69 -37.78 -7.24
N ASP A 244 -15.89 -37.95 -6.69
CA ASP A 244 -16.35 -37.12 -5.58
C ASP A 244 -15.81 -37.59 -4.21
N LYS A 245 -16.10 -36.81 -3.16
CA LYS A 245 -15.63 -37.13 -1.80
C LYS A 245 -16.21 -38.45 -1.26
N GLN A 246 -17.37 -38.89 -1.76
CA GLN A 246 -18.01 -40.14 -1.39
C GLN A 246 -17.35 -41.34 -2.09
N GLY A 247 -16.61 -41.10 -3.18
CA GLY A 247 -15.94 -42.11 -3.99
C GLY A 247 -16.72 -42.50 -5.25
N LEU A 248 -17.84 -41.83 -5.54
CA LEU A 248 -18.60 -42.03 -6.77
C LEU A 248 -17.90 -41.34 -7.95
N LEU A 249 -18.01 -41.95 -9.12
CA LEU A 249 -17.43 -41.46 -10.36
C LEU A 249 -18.50 -40.74 -11.18
N TRP A 250 -18.29 -39.46 -11.43
CA TRP A 250 -19.11 -38.62 -12.27
C TRP A 250 -18.51 -38.54 -13.68
N LEU A 251 -19.27 -39.00 -14.68
CA LEU A 251 -18.83 -39.08 -16.07
C LEU A 251 -19.55 -38.02 -16.91
N SER A 252 -18.79 -37.05 -17.39
CA SER A 252 -19.26 -36.06 -18.36
C SER A 252 -19.10 -36.59 -19.77
N SER A 253 -20.21 -36.74 -20.49
CA SER A 253 -20.22 -37.20 -21.88
C SER A 253 -20.52 -36.08 -22.86
N PHE A 254 -20.06 -36.23 -24.11
CA PHE A 254 -20.40 -35.32 -25.20
C PHE A 254 -21.65 -35.82 -25.93
N GLY A 255 -22.82 -35.47 -25.41
CA GLY A 255 -24.12 -35.75 -26.05
C GLY A 255 -24.91 -36.92 -25.46
N ASN A 256 -24.44 -37.55 -24.38
CA ASN A 256 -25.20 -38.56 -23.65
C ASN A 256 -25.55 -38.13 -22.23
N GLY A 257 -25.31 -36.88 -21.81
CA GLY A 257 -25.63 -36.40 -20.46
C GLY A 257 -24.60 -36.81 -19.39
N LEU A 258 -25.04 -36.77 -18.12
CA LEU A 258 -24.20 -36.98 -16.93
C LEU A 258 -24.51 -38.33 -16.30
N PHE A 259 -23.50 -39.17 -16.11
CA PHE A 259 -23.63 -40.45 -15.43
C PHE A 259 -22.91 -40.44 -14.10
N VAL A 260 -23.49 -41.10 -13.09
CA VAL A 260 -22.85 -41.34 -11.80
C VAL A 260 -22.71 -42.83 -11.62
N ILE A 261 -21.47 -43.30 -11.50
CA ILE A 261 -21.12 -44.71 -11.33
C ILE A 261 -20.57 -44.91 -9.93
N ASP A 262 -21.07 -45.95 -9.27
CA ASP A 262 -20.43 -46.49 -8.08
C ASP A 262 -19.33 -47.48 -8.51
N PRO A 263 -18.04 -47.18 -8.26
CA PRO A 263 -16.95 -48.05 -8.69
C PRO A 263 -16.93 -49.40 -7.96
N GLU A 264 -17.49 -49.51 -6.76
CA GLU A 264 -17.52 -50.77 -6.00
C GLU A 264 -18.53 -51.74 -6.61
N SER A 265 -19.77 -51.29 -6.84
CA SER A 265 -20.79 -52.11 -7.50
C SER A 265 -20.66 -52.15 -9.02
N LYS A 266 -19.85 -51.26 -9.61
CA LYS A 266 -19.69 -51.04 -11.05
C LYS A 266 -21.01 -50.74 -11.77
N LYS A 267 -21.97 -50.14 -11.06
CA LYS A 267 -23.29 -49.81 -11.58
C LYS A 267 -23.48 -48.31 -11.72
N CYS A 268 -24.24 -47.91 -12.74
CA CYS A 268 -24.78 -46.56 -12.84
C CYS A 268 -25.85 -46.37 -11.77
N VAL A 269 -25.60 -45.46 -10.82
CA VAL A 269 -26.49 -45.15 -9.69
C VAL A 269 -27.37 -43.92 -9.97
N ALA A 270 -26.94 -43.03 -10.87
CA ALA A 270 -27.74 -41.92 -11.35
C ALA A 270 -27.40 -41.54 -12.78
N TYR A 271 -28.40 -41.04 -13.50
CA TYR A 271 -28.31 -40.59 -14.89
C TYR A 271 -29.13 -39.31 -15.03
N TYR A 272 -28.50 -38.26 -15.55
CA TYR A 272 -29.13 -36.96 -15.78
C TYR A 272 -28.96 -36.57 -17.25
N HIS A 273 -30.08 -36.27 -17.92
CA HIS A 273 -30.11 -35.85 -19.32
C HIS A 273 -31.02 -34.64 -19.48
N HIS A 274 -30.89 -33.98 -20.62
CA HIS A 274 -31.72 -32.84 -20.98
C HIS A 274 -33.16 -33.29 -21.24
N ASP A 275 -34.11 -32.70 -20.50
CA ASP A 275 -35.54 -32.80 -20.78
C ASP A 275 -36.08 -31.40 -21.08
N PRO A 276 -36.45 -31.10 -22.34
CA PRO A 276 -37.03 -29.81 -22.72
C PRO A 276 -38.29 -29.42 -21.95
N ASN A 277 -38.99 -30.38 -21.33
CA ASN A 277 -40.21 -30.14 -20.56
C ASN A 277 -39.96 -29.91 -19.06
N ASP A 278 -38.75 -30.20 -18.58
CA ASP A 278 -38.35 -30.01 -17.19
C ASP A 278 -37.30 -28.91 -17.06
N PRO A 279 -37.66 -27.70 -16.59
CA PRO A 279 -36.71 -26.61 -16.39
C PRO A 279 -35.68 -26.89 -15.28
N ASN A 280 -35.87 -27.95 -14.49
CA ASN A 280 -34.91 -28.40 -13.47
C ASN A 280 -33.91 -29.44 -14.01
N SER A 281 -34.07 -29.87 -15.25
CA SER A 281 -33.13 -30.75 -15.91
C SER A 281 -31.91 -29.96 -16.40
N ILE A 282 -30.85 -30.68 -16.74
CA ILE A 282 -29.67 -30.06 -17.37
C ILE A 282 -30.06 -29.51 -18.74
N GLY A 283 -29.62 -28.32 -19.11
CA GLY A 283 -30.10 -27.70 -20.37
C GLY A 283 -29.46 -28.21 -21.65
N ASN A 284 -28.48 -29.11 -21.57
CA ASN A 284 -27.84 -29.74 -22.72
C ASN A 284 -27.13 -31.04 -22.28
N ASP A 285 -27.10 -32.06 -23.15
CA ASP A 285 -26.43 -33.34 -22.93
C ASP A 285 -24.93 -33.32 -23.27
N VAL A 286 -24.42 -32.21 -23.80
CA VAL A 286 -23.00 -31.97 -24.07
C VAL A 286 -22.34 -31.37 -22.83
N LEU A 287 -21.61 -32.20 -22.10
CA LEU A 287 -20.95 -31.86 -20.83
C LEU A 287 -19.43 -31.88 -20.97
N PHE A 288 -18.77 -30.90 -20.39
CA PHE A 288 -17.31 -30.77 -20.46
C PHE A 288 -16.62 -31.24 -19.19
N ALA A 289 -17.06 -30.75 -18.03
CA ALA A 289 -16.46 -31.09 -16.76
C ALA A 289 -17.45 -30.92 -15.60
N VAL A 290 -17.12 -31.55 -14.47
CA VAL A 290 -17.90 -31.48 -13.23
C VAL A 290 -16.94 -31.41 -12.05
N THR A 291 -17.31 -30.64 -11.03
CA THR A 291 -16.57 -30.56 -9.76
C THR A 291 -17.53 -30.39 -8.58
N GLN A 292 -17.13 -30.86 -7.40
CA GLN A 292 -17.89 -30.67 -6.17
C GLN A 292 -17.36 -29.44 -5.42
N ASP A 293 -18.27 -28.63 -4.87
CA ASP A 293 -17.90 -27.52 -3.99
C ASP A 293 -17.76 -27.94 -2.51
N LEU A 294 -17.48 -26.98 -1.63
CA LEU A 294 -17.36 -27.25 -0.18
C LEU A 294 -18.70 -27.52 0.51
N THR A 295 -19.83 -27.09 -0.09
CA THR A 295 -21.18 -27.35 0.45
C THR A 295 -21.67 -28.76 0.14
N GLY A 296 -21.00 -29.45 -0.80
CA GLY A 296 -21.39 -30.77 -1.29
C GLY A 296 -22.26 -30.71 -2.55
N SER A 297 -22.53 -29.52 -3.07
CA SER A 297 -23.20 -29.31 -4.36
C SER A 297 -22.19 -29.45 -5.50
N TYR A 298 -22.69 -29.62 -6.72
CA TYR A 298 -21.84 -29.86 -7.89
C TYR A 298 -22.00 -28.74 -8.91
N TRP A 299 -20.88 -28.35 -9.52
CA TRP A 299 -20.85 -27.41 -10.63
C TRP A 299 -20.53 -28.18 -11.91
N VAL A 300 -21.38 -28.03 -12.91
CA VAL A 300 -21.33 -28.76 -14.17
C VAL A 300 -21.20 -27.77 -15.32
N SER A 301 -20.14 -27.89 -16.12
CA SER A 301 -19.96 -27.09 -17.33
C SER A 301 -20.57 -27.80 -18.54
N THR A 302 -21.44 -27.09 -19.26
CA THR A 302 -22.19 -27.61 -20.42
C THR A 302 -22.09 -26.66 -21.60
N GLU A 303 -22.43 -27.12 -22.81
CA GLU A 303 -22.52 -26.21 -23.96
C GLU A 303 -23.57 -25.10 -23.75
N ALA A 304 -24.65 -25.37 -23.00
CA ALA A 304 -25.70 -24.38 -22.70
C ALA A 304 -25.36 -23.43 -21.54
N GLY A 305 -24.25 -23.62 -20.83
CA GLY A 305 -23.87 -22.78 -19.71
C GLY A 305 -23.28 -23.54 -18.53
N LEU A 306 -23.09 -22.83 -17.42
CA LEU A 306 -22.69 -23.38 -16.15
C LEU A 306 -23.93 -23.73 -15.32
N TYR A 307 -24.04 -24.97 -14.85
CA TYR A 307 -25.12 -25.42 -13.99
C TYR A 307 -24.62 -25.69 -12.58
N HIS A 308 -25.42 -25.30 -11.60
CA HIS A 308 -25.28 -25.73 -10.21
C HIS A 308 -26.30 -26.84 -9.92
N PHE A 309 -25.81 -27.95 -9.40
CA PHE A 309 -26.61 -29.13 -9.09
C PHE A 309 -26.63 -29.35 -7.59
N ASN A 310 -27.82 -29.30 -7.00
CA ASN A 310 -28.04 -29.66 -5.61
C ASN A 310 -28.43 -31.15 -5.51
N PRO A 311 -27.59 -32.02 -4.92
CA PRO A 311 -27.86 -33.45 -4.87
C PRO A 311 -29.06 -33.83 -3.99
N GLN A 312 -29.46 -32.97 -3.05
CA GLN A 312 -30.60 -33.22 -2.16
C GLN A 312 -31.93 -33.00 -2.89
N THR A 313 -32.05 -31.90 -3.64
CA THR A 313 -33.26 -31.56 -4.40
C THR A 313 -33.27 -32.17 -5.79
N LYS A 314 -32.12 -32.61 -6.31
CA LYS A 314 -31.88 -33.08 -7.68
C LYS A 314 -32.23 -32.04 -8.74
N VAL A 315 -32.13 -30.76 -8.40
CA VAL A 315 -32.42 -29.64 -9.30
C VAL A 315 -31.12 -29.11 -9.90
N PHE A 316 -31.12 -28.92 -11.22
CA PHE A 316 -30.10 -28.16 -11.94
C PHE A 316 -30.57 -26.71 -12.10
N THR A 317 -29.77 -25.77 -11.61
CA THR A 317 -29.99 -24.33 -11.79
C THR A 317 -28.96 -23.80 -12.77
N LEU A 318 -29.42 -23.21 -13.87
CA LEU A 318 -28.56 -22.54 -14.84
C LEU A 318 -28.05 -21.21 -14.25
N TYR A 319 -26.73 -21.04 -14.25
CA TYR A 319 -26.07 -19.80 -13.90
C TYR A 319 -25.66 -19.02 -15.14
N GLU A 320 -26.18 -17.80 -15.24
CA GLU A 320 -25.92 -16.90 -16.36
C GLU A 320 -25.28 -15.62 -15.85
N ASN A 321 -24.23 -15.17 -16.54
CA ASN A 321 -23.72 -13.83 -16.33
C ASN A 321 -23.36 -13.22 -17.70
N LYS A 322 -24.18 -12.31 -18.22
CA LYS A 322 -23.99 -11.75 -19.56
C LYS A 322 -22.59 -11.14 -19.77
N SER A 323 -21.96 -10.63 -18.71
CA SER A 323 -20.63 -10.05 -18.76
C SER A 323 -19.51 -11.11 -18.81
N TYR A 324 -19.67 -12.23 -18.10
CA TYR A 324 -18.60 -13.22 -17.92
C TYR A 324 -18.90 -14.60 -18.56
N LEU A 325 -20.13 -15.09 -18.45
CA LEU A 325 -20.65 -16.39 -18.91
C LEU A 325 -21.94 -16.22 -19.76
N PRO A 326 -21.86 -15.94 -21.08
CA PRO A 326 -23.02 -15.88 -21.96
C PRO A 326 -23.51 -17.29 -22.34
N LYS A 327 -24.82 -17.42 -22.60
CA LYS A 327 -25.49 -18.68 -23.01
C LYS A 327 -24.83 -19.44 -24.16
N THR A 328 -24.11 -18.75 -25.04
CA THR A 328 -23.70 -19.30 -26.35
C THR A 328 -22.20 -19.56 -26.49
N GLU A 329 -21.40 -19.20 -25.49
CA GLU A 329 -19.93 -19.26 -25.58
C GLU A 329 -19.29 -20.26 -24.62
N THR A 330 -20.08 -21.04 -23.88
CA THR A 330 -19.57 -22.00 -22.89
C THR A 330 -19.03 -23.30 -23.49
N LYS A 331 -18.28 -23.22 -24.60
CA LYS A 331 -17.72 -24.39 -25.28
C LYS A 331 -16.38 -24.77 -24.66
N GLY A 332 -16.24 -26.01 -24.18
CA GLY A 332 -14.94 -26.61 -23.83
C GLY A 332 -14.36 -26.21 -22.48
N HIS A 333 -15.19 -25.98 -21.46
CA HIS A 333 -14.72 -25.50 -20.16
C HIS A 333 -14.31 -26.59 -19.19
N ILE A 334 -13.04 -26.56 -18.77
CA ILE A 334 -12.58 -27.31 -17.60
C ILE A 334 -12.97 -26.56 -16.31
N ILE A 335 -13.39 -27.31 -15.29
CA ILE A 335 -13.79 -26.75 -14.00
C ILE A 335 -13.07 -27.46 -12.86
N LYS A 336 -12.65 -26.70 -11.85
CA LYS A 336 -11.98 -27.25 -10.67
C LYS A 336 -12.27 -26.41 -9.43
N THR A 337 -12.63 -27.06 -8.32
CA THR A 337 -12.67 -26.41 -7.02
C THR A 337 -11.29 -26.45 -6.37
N ASP A 338 -10.81 -25.32 -5.84
CA ASP A 338 -9.57 -25.26 -5.07
C ASP A 338 -9.76 -25.68 -3.60
N SER A 339 -8.65 -25.75 -2.85
CA SER A 339 -8.67 -26.07 -1.42
C SER A 339 -9.38 -25.03 -0.53
N ALA A 340 -9.54 -23.80 -0.99
CA ALA A 340 -10.28 -22.74 -0.31
C ALA A 340 -11.78 -22.75 -0.63
N GLY A 341 -12.21 -23.58 -1.59
CA GLY A 341 -13.60 -23.71 -2.03
C GLY A 341 -14.01 -22.75 -3.15
N LEU A 342 -13.06 -22.06 -3.78
CA LEU A 342 -13.35 -21.30 -5.00
C LEU A 342 -13.46 -22.25 -6.19
N VAL A 343 -14.40 -21.95 -7.06
CA VAL A 343 -14.61 -22.68 -8.30
C VAL A 343 -13.90 -21.93 -9.41
N TRP A 344 -12.98 -22.62 -10.09
CA TRP A 344 -12.18 -22.12 -11.21
C TRP A 344 -12.67 -22.72 -12.52
N ILE A 345 -12.81 -21.90 -13.55
CA ILE A 345 -13.29 -22.27 -14.88
C ILE A 345 -12.26 -21.79 -15.90
N GLY A 346 -11.70 -22.74 -16.65
CA GLY A 346 -10.86 -22.47 -17.80
C GLY A 346 -11.73 -22.26 -19.03
N THR A 347 -11.59 -21.12 -19.70
CA THR A 347 -12.43 -20.79 -20.85
C THR A 347 -11.71 -20.87 -22.19
N VAL A 348 -12.47 -21.12 -23.26
CA VAL A 348 -11.99 -21.01 -24.63
C VAL A 348 -12.36 -19.61 -25.15
N GLY A 349 -11.52 -18.62 -24.82
CA GLY A 349 -11.62 -17.26 -25.40
C GLY A 349 -11.82 -16.13 -24.40
N ARG A 350 -12.16 -16.42 -23.13
CA ARG A 350 -12.36 -15.40 -22.08
C ARG A 350 -11.33 -15.47 -20.95
N GLY A 351 -10.34 -16.35 -21.02
CA GLY A 351 -9.34 -16.55 -19.97
C GLY A 351 -9.83 -17.48 -18.87
N ILE A 352 -9.54 -17.16 -17.63
CA ILE A 352 -9.88 -17.97 -16.46
C ILE A 352 -10.86 -17.18 -15.63
N ILE A 353 -11.99 -17.81 -15.30
CA ILE A 353 -13.03 -17.22 -14.46
C ILE A 353 -13.02 -17.99 -13.15
N TYR A 354 -13.06 -17.30 -12.02
CA TYR A 354 -13.23 -17.96 -10.73
C TYR A 354 -14.19 -17.20 -9.83
N PHE A 355 -14.84 -17.91 -8.93
CA PHE A 355 -15.82 -17.32 -8.03
C PHE A 355 -15.96 -18.13 -6.75
N SER A 356 -16.51 -17.48 -5.72
CA SER A 356 -16.93 -18.14 -4.50
C SER A 356 -18.37 -18.62 -4.65
N PRO A 357 -18.68 -19.92 -4.44
CA PRO A 357 -20.05 -20.42 -4.44
C PRO A 357 -20.85 -19.95 -3.21
N GLN A 358 -20.19 -19.42 -2.19
CA GLN A 358 -20.87 -18.78 -1.05
C GLN A 358 -21.52 -17.46 -1.48
N PRO A 359 -22.76 -17.18 -1.03
CA PRO A 359 -23.46 -15.94 -1.36
C PRO A 359 -22.71 -14.71 -0.83
N ARG A 360 -23.02 -13.54 -1.41
CA ARG A 360 -22.52 -12.25 -0.90
C ARG A 360 -22.93 -12.05 0.55
N LYS A 361 -22.07 -11.38 1.32
CA LYS A 361 -22.36 -11.00 2.71
C LYS A 361 -23.48 -9.95 2.79
N PHE A 362 -23.60 -9.11 1.76
CA PHE A 362 -24.59 -8.04 1.68
C PHE A 362 -25.38 -8.14 0.39
N LYS A 363 -26.71 -8.12 0.52
CA LYS A 363 -27.62 -8.08 -0.61
C LYS A 363 -27.95 -6.63 -0.94
N ARG A 364 -27.91 -6.29 -2.23
CA ARG A 364 -28.19 -4.95 -2.76
C ARG A 364 -29.37 -5.00 -3.69
N TYR A 365 -30.22 -4.00 -3.55
CA TYR A 365 -31.45 -3.82 -4.27
C TYR A 365 -31.35 -2.51 -5.05
N LEU A 366 -31.23 -2.65 -6.37
CA LEU A 366 -31.05 -1.54 -7.31
C LEU A 366 -32.17 -1.60 -8.36
N ASN A 367 -32.57 -0.43 -8.84
CA ASN A 367 -33.31 -0.24 -10.06
C ASN A 367 -32.33 -0.22 -11.24
N ASP A 368 -32.15 -1.37 -11.90
CA ASP A 368 -31.46 -1.50 -13.20
C ASP A 368 -32.40 -2.14 -14.24
N GLU A 369 -32.14 -1.91 -15.54
CA GLU A 369 -32.98 -2.40 -16.65
C GLU A 369 -33.03 -3.95 -16.78
N ALA A 370 -32.12 -4.68 -16.13
CA ALA A 370 -32.03 -6.13 -16.13
C ALA A 370 -32.77 -6.79 -14.94
N SER A 371 -32.97 -6.09 -13.82
CA SER A 371 -33.74 -6.56 -12.66
C SER A 371 -35.13 -5.92 -12.64
N MET A 372 -36.11 -6.58 -13.28
CA MET A 372 -37.55 -6.21 -13.23
C MET A 372 -38.18 -6.25 -11.82
N LEU A 373 -37.38 -6.41 -10.76
CA LEU A 373 -37.81 -6.48 -9.35
C LEU A 373 -38.05 -5.09 -8.74
N PHE A 374 -37.58 -4.02 -9.39
CA PHE A 374 -37.91 -2.64 -9.04
C PHE A 374 -38.87 -2.05 -10.07
N GLY A 375 -40.01 -1.55 -9.59
CA GLY A 375 -40.83 -0.64 -10.38
C GLY A 375 -40.02 0.60 -10.82
N PRO A 376 -40.55 1.44 -11.72
CA PRO A 376 -39.85 2.62 -12.24
C PRO A 376 -39.62 3.66 -11.12
N GLY A 377 -38.51 3.54 -10.37
CA GLY A 377 -38.14 4.38 -9.22
C GLY A 377 -36.68 4.83 -9.19
N SER A 378 -36.24 5.44 -8.09
CA SER A 378 -34.87 5.98 -7.94
C SER A 378 -34.03 5.11 -7.00
N ASN A 379 -32.74 4.93 -7.31
CA ASN A 379 -31.80 4.26 -6.40
C ASN A 379 -31.45 5.11 -5.17
N ARG A 380 -31.83 6.39 -5.16
CA ARG A 380 -31.58 7.31 -4.04
C ARG A 380 -32.62 7.09 -2.95
N ILE A 381 -32.22 6.36 -1.91
CA ILE A 381 -33.05 6.13 -0.73
C ILE A 381 -33.00 7.36 0.17
N LYS A 382 -34.17 7.81 0.63
CA LYS A 382 -34.36 9.06 1.38
C LYS A 382 -34.74 8.82 2.83
N SER A 383 -35.55 7.79 3.11
CA SER A 383 -35.82 7.31 4.47
C SER A 383 -36.30 5.85 4.45
N ILE A 384 -35.98 5.10 5.51
CA ILE A 384 -36.47 3.74 5.76
C ILE A 384 -37.15 3.74 7.12
N PHE A 385 -38.37 3.20 7.20
CA PHE A 385 -39.11 3.13 8.45
C PHE A 385 -39.94 1.86 8.55
N LYS A 386 -40.24 1.47 9.78
CA LYS A 386 -41.04 0.29 10.09
C LYS A 386 -42.51 0.70 10.19
N SER A 387 -43.37 0.01 9.46
CA SER A 387 -44.83 0.18 9.57
C SER A 387 -45.36 -0.52 10.83
N ALA A 388 -46.58 -0.16 11.24
CA ALA A 388 -47.32 -0.83 12.30
C ALA A 388 -47.53 -2.33 12.04
N ASP A 389 -47.49 -2.79 10.78
CA ASP A 389 -47.55 -4.21 10.41
C ASP A 389 -46.20 -4.95 10.55
N GLY A 390 -45.14 -4.24 10.95
CA GLY A 390 -43.80 -4.77 11.13
C GLY A 390 -42.96 -4.83 9.85
N GLN A 391 -43.51 -4.43 8.70
CA GLN A 391 -42.80 -4.48 7.41
C GLN A 391 -41.96 -3.21 7.16
N PRO A 392 -40.83 -3.34 6.45
CA PRO A 392 -40.01 -2.21 6.01
C PRO A 392 -40.67 -1.42 4.88
N TYR A 393 -40.79 -0.11 5.07
CA TYR A 393 -41.15 0.84 4.02
C TYR A 393 -39.94 1.68 3.63
N VAL A 394 -39.76 1.87 2.32
CA VAL A 394 -38.60 2.52 1.72
C VAL A 394 -39.08 3.70 0.88
N ALA A 395 -38.71 4.89 1.31
CA ALA A 395 -38.96 6.12 0.58
C ALA A 395 -37.76 6.44 -0.32
N THR A 396 -37.98 6.54 -1.63
CA THR A 396 -36.98 7.01 -2.60
C THR A 396 -37.27 8.45 -2.99
N SER A 397 -36.41 9.09 -3.78
CA SER A 397 -36.69 10.45 -4.28
C SER A 397 -37.95 10.57 -5.15
N GLN A 398 -38.54 9.47 -5.60
CA GLN A 398 -39.67 9.46 -6.55
C GLN A 398 -40.90 8.65 -6.09
N ASN A 399 -40.74 7.71 -5.15
CA ASN A 399 -41.83 6.82 -4.74
C ASN A 399 -41.67 6.34 -3.29
N LEU A 400 -42.76 5.81 -2.75
CA LEU A 400 -42.80 5.07 -1.50
C LEU A 400 -43.08 3.60 -1.83
N LEU A 401 -42.20 2.73 -1.36
CA LEU A 401 -42.26 1.29 -1.59
C LEU A 401 -42.45 0.55 -0.28
N LYS A 402 -43.25 -0.52 -0.30
CA LYS A 402 -43.34 -1.51 0.75
C LYS A 402 -42.45 -2.69 0.37
N PHE A 403 -41.51 -3.07 1.23
CA PHE A 403 -40.64 -4.21 0.98
C PHE A 403 -41.13 -5.45 1.73
N ASN A 404 -41.32 -6.55 0.99
CA ASN A 404 -41.65 -7.84 1.56
C ASN A 404 -40.38 -8.69 1.64
N PRO A 405 -39.78 -8.87 2.84
CA PRO A 405 -38.53 -9.61 3.00
C PRO A 405 -38.66 -11.10 2.68
N ASP A 406 -39.83 -11.72 2.91
CA ASP A 406 -40.04 -13.15 2.65
C ASP A 406 -40.07 -13.48 1.16
N LYS A 407 -40.58 -12.53 0.36
CA LYS A 407 -40.72 -12.68 -1.10
C LYS A 407 -39.68 -11.91 -1.89
N ASP A 408 -38.82 -11.14 -1.22
CA ASP A 408 -37.83 -10.26 -1.84
C ASP A 408 -38.40 -9.27 -2.87
N GLU A 409 -39.65 -8.87 -2.67
CA GLU A 409 -40.44 -8.09 -3.63
C GLU A 409 -40.78 -6.71 -3.07
N PHE A 410 -40.82 -5.72 -3.96
CA PHE A 410 -41.29 -4.37 -3.63
C PHE A 410 -42.69 -4.15 -4.21
N GLU A 411 -43.59 -3.66 -3.36
CA GLU A 411 -44.91 -3.16 -3.75
C GLU A 411 -44.86 -1.63 -3.77
N GLU A 412 -45.26 -1.03 -4.88
CA GLU A 412 -45.34 0.43 -4.99
C GLU A 412 -46.61 0.94 -4.28
N VAL A 413 -46.42 1.72 -3.21
CA VAL A 413 -47.51 2.27 -2.40
C VAL A 413 -47.92 3.65 -2.90
N TRP A 414 -46.95 4.45 -3.32
CA TRP A 414 -47.17 5.79 -3.85
C TRP A 414 -46.06 6.16 -4.82
N GLN A 415 -46.39 6.91 -5.88
CA GLN A 415 -45.42 7.44 -6.84
C GLN A 415 -45.72 8.89 -7.20
N LEU A 416 -44.66 9.64 -7.51
CA LEU A 416 -44.73 11.05 -7.90
C LEU A 416 -45.36 11.28 -9.29
N LYS A 417 -45.53 10.24 -10.12
CA LYS A 417 -46.07 10.39 -11.49
C LYS A 417 -47.45 11.05 -11.48
N ASN A 418 -47.55 12.18 -12.19
CA ASN A 418 -48.75 12.99 -12.42
C ASN A 418 -49.17 13.97 -11.31
N ILE A 419 -48.40 14.10 -10.23
CA ILE A 419 -48.67 15.11 -9.19
C ILE A 419 -47.80 16.34 -9.47
N LYS A 420 -48.24 17.18 -10.40
CA LYS A 420 -47.67 18.52 -10.63
C LYS A 420 -48.61 19.56 -10.06
N LYS A 421 -48.15 20.33 -9.07
CA LYS A 421 -48.84 21.52 -8.60
C LYS A 421 -47.95 22.71 -8.99
N ASN A 422 -48.49 23.67 -9.73
CA ASN A 422 -47.79 24.89 -10.19
C ASN A 422 -46.58 24.71 -11.13
N ASN A 423 -46.48 23.62 -11.89
CA ASN A 423 -45.35 23.34 -12.81
C ASN A 423 -43.96 23.14 -12.17
N GLU A 424 -43.85 23.12 -10.84
CA GLU A 424 -42.58 22.87 -10.14
C GLU A 424 -42.36 21.36 -9.93
N SER A 425 -41.14 20.91 -10.18
CA SER A 425 -40.70 19.54 -9.90
C SER A 425 -40.13 19.48 -8.48
N PHE A 426 -40.76 18.70 -7.60
CA PHE A 426 -40.29 18.45 -6.24
C PHE A 426 -39.88 16.98 -6.08
N VAL A 427 -39.06 16.67 -5.07
CA VAL A 427 -38.67 15.30 -4.71
C VAL A 427 -39.09 14.96 -3.29
N LEU A 428 -39.23 13.66 -3.03
CA LEU A 428 -39.48 13.17 -1.67
C LEU A 428 -38.19 13.23 -0.86
N THR A 429 -38.26 13.73 0.37
CA THR A 429 -37.11 13.87 1.29
C THR A 429 -37.20 12.90 2.47
N THR A 430 -38.42 12.58 2.90
CA THR A 430 -38.70 11.72 4.05
C THR A 430 -40.13 11.19 3.97
N ALA A 431 -40.42 10.08 4.64
CA ALA A 431 -41.77 9.61 4.83
C ALA A 431 -41.95 8.97 6.21
N CYS A 432 -43.17 9.00 6.73
CA CYS A 432 -43.54 8.26 7.93
C CYS A 432 -45.01 7.82 7.87
N GLU A 433 -45.33 6.72 8.56
CA GLU A 433 -46.70 6.23 8.68
C GLU A 433 -47.41 6.85 9.89
N GLU A 434 -48.60 7.42 9.66
CA GLU A 434 -49.48 7.88 10.73
C GLU A 434 -50.17 6.69 11.40
N ARG A 435 -50.76 5.83 10.57
CA ARG A 435 -51.49 4.62 10.91
C ARG A 435 -51.59 3.77 9.63
N PRO A 436 -51.90 2.46 9.72
CA PRO A 436 -52.01 1.58 8.56
C PRO A 436 -52.72 2.26 7.39
N GLY A 437 -52.00 2.45 6.28
CA GLY A 437 -52.49 3.02 5.03
C GLY A 437 -52.61 4.55 4.95
N ILE A 438 -52.23 5.30 5.99
CA ILE A 438 -52.13 6.76 5.95
C ILE A 438 -50.68 7.18 6.16
N PHE A 439 -50.12 7.86 5.15
CA PHE A 439 -48.71 8.24 5.09
C PHE A 439 -48.54 9.75 5.05
N TRP A 440 -47.50 10.23 5.73
CA TRP A 440 -47.02 11.60 5.59
C TRP A 440 -45.70 11.57 4.82
N LEU A 441 -45.62 12.42 3.80
CA LEU A 441 -44.55 12.48 2.82
C LEU A 441 -43.98 13.90 2.83
N GLY A 442 -42.73 14.07 3.26
CA GLY A 442 -42.03 15.35 3.23
C GLY A 442 -41.39 15.59 1.87
N THR A 443 -41.38 16.84 1.44
CA THR A 443 -40.82 17.24 0.14
C THR A 443 -39.87 18.42 0.29
N ASP A 444 -39.00 18.61 -0.69
CA ASP A 444 -38.01 19.70 -0.72
C ASP A 444 -38.63 21.07 -1.04
N GLN A 445 -39.72 21.13 -1.81
CA GLN A 445 -40.33 22.40 -2.25
C GLN A 445 -41.86 22.45 -2.10
N ALA A 446 -42.54 21.32 -1.92
CA ALA A 446 -44.00 21.25 -1.94
C ALA A 446 -44.65 21.13 -0.54
N GLY A 447 -43.86 21.26 0.54
CA GLY A 447 -44.34 21.08 1.91
C GLY A 447 -44.52 19.62 2.29
N ILE A 448 -45.63 19.32 2.97
CA ILE A 448 -45.98 17.95 3.38
C ILE A 448 -47.18 17.46 2.58
N ILE A 449 -47.11 16.23 2.12
CA ILE A 449 -48.20 15.50 1.50
C ILE A 449 -48.74 14.44 2.47
N GLN A 450 -50.02 14.51 2.79
CA GLN A 450 -50.75 13.40 3.41
C GLN A 450 -51.33 12.53 2.31
N TYR A 451 -51.03 11.24 2.34
CA TYR A 451 -51.51 10.26 1.39
C TYR A 451 -52.32 9.17 2.09
N ASP A 452 -53.54 8.93 1.60
CA ASP A 452 -54.38 7.81 2.01
C ASP A 452 -54.33 6.71 0.94
N SER A 453 -53.76 5.56 1.27
CA SER A 453 -53.58 4.45 0.34
C SER A 453 -54.88 3.71 0.03
N TYR A 454 -55.92 3.82 0.87
CA TYR A 454 -57.20 3.16 0.62
C TYR A 454 -58.09 3.98 -0.31
N THR A 455 -58.07 5.31 -0.16
CA THR A 455 -58.89 6.23 -0.97
C THR A 455 -58.12 6.86 -2.13
N HIS A 456 -56.80 6.66 -2.19
CA HIS A 456 -55.85 7.36 -3.07
C HIS A 456 -55.92 8.89 -2.94
N LYS A 457 -56.43 9.41 -1.82
CA LYS A 457 -56.57 10.85 -1.60
C LYS A 457 -55.22 11.45 -1.21
N VAL A 458 -54.88 12.58 -1.85
CA VAL A 458 -53.65 13.35 -1.60
C VAL A 458 -54.04 14.72 -1.04
N THR A 459 -53.49 15.10 0.10
CA THR A 459 -53.71 16.41 0.75
C THR A 459 -52.38 17.12 0.95
N PHE A 460 -52.30 18.40 0.57
CA PHE A 460 -51.08 19.21 0.73
C PHE A 460 -51.20 20.14 1.94
N LEU A 461 -50.16 20.17 2.76
CA LEU A 461 -49.91 21.20 3.77
C LEU A 461 -48.70 22.02 3.29
N GLN A 462 -48.86 23.33 3.19
CA GLN A 462 -47.86 24.26 2.65
C GLN A 462 -47.71 25.48 3.54
N HIS A 463 -46.57 26.16 3.41
CA HIS A 463 -46.32 27.44 4.04
C HIS A 463 -47.29 28.50 3.53
N ASN A 464 -47.89 29.22 4.47
CA ASN A 464 -48.71 30.39 4.20
C ASN A 464 -48.27 31.51 5.14
N SER A 465 -47.66 32.56 4.59
CA SER A 465 -47.17 33.71 5.35
C SER A 465 -48.26 34.47 6.12
N LEU A 466 -49.54 34.25 5.79
CA LEU A 466 -50.69 34.85 6.46
C LEU A 466 -51.32 33.95 7.53
N ASP A 467 -50.91 32.68 7.64
CA ASP A 467 -51.44 31.71 8.59
C ASP A 467 -50.33 31.15 9.48
N THR A 468 -50.27 31.64 10.72
CA THR A 468 -49.30 31.18 11.73
C THR A 468 -49.52 29.72 12.16
N GLY A 469 -50.65 29.10 11.78
CA GLY A 469 -50.94 27.68 12.00
C GLY A 469 -50.56 26.77 10.82
N SER A 470 -49.93 27.33 9.77
CA SER A 470 -49.40 26.61 8.61
C SER A 470 -47.93 26.22 8.77
N LEU A 471 -47.35 25.57 7.75
CA LEU A 471 -45.91 25.21 7.78
C LEU A 471 -45.04 26.47 7.85
N ALA A 472 -43.92 26.41 8.56
CA ALA A 472 -42.95 27.50 8.62
C ALA A 472 -42.17 27.65 7.30
N ASN A 473 -41.87 26.52 6.63
CA ASN A 473 -41.31 26.49 5.29
C ASN A 473 -41.84 25.26 4.51
N ASN A 474 -41.81 25.33 3.18
CA ASN A 474 -42.15 24.22 2.30
C ASN A 474 -41.03 23.18 2.17
N GLY A 475 -39.78 23.51 2.51
CA GLY A 475 -38.67 22.57 2.56
C GLY A 475 -38.69 21.72 3.82
N VAL A 476 -39.19 20.49 3.71
CA VAL A 476 -39.29 19.54 4.82
C VAL A 476 -38.17 18.53 4.70
N ASN A 477 -37.30 18.44 5.70
CA ASN A 477 -36.19 17.49 5.70
C ASN A 477 -36.52 16.20 6.42
N VAL A 478 -37.28 16.30 7.51
CA VAL A 478 -37.55 15.15 8.39
C VAL A 478 -38.95 15.19 8.96
N LEU A 479 -39.57 14.01 8.99
CA LEU A 479 -40.84 13.75 9.65
C LEU A 479 -40.63 12.65 10.68
N TYR A 480 -41.12 12.86 11.89
CA TYR A 480 -41.00 11.87 12.96
C TYR A 480 -42.30 11.81 13.76
N LYS A 481 -42.81 10.60 13.96
CA LYS A 481 -43.98 10.38 14.81
C LYS A 481 -43.52 9.92 16.19
N ASP A 482 -43.81 10.73 17.21
CA ASP A 482 -43.46 10.38 18.59
C ASP A 482 -44.40 9.29 19.17
N LYS A 483 -44.02 8.72 20.31
CA LYS A 483 -44.81 7.70 21.03
C LYS A 483 -46.19 8.20 21.45
N SER A 484 -46.38 9.52 21.59
CA SER A 484 -47.66 10.16 21.92
C SER A 484 -48.58 10.35 20.71
N GLY A 485 -48.06 10.10 19.49
CA GLY A 485 -48.79 10.23 18.23
C GLY A 485 -48.70 11.61 17.59
N ARG A 486 -47.85 12.52 18.07
CA ARG A 486 -47.62 13.81 17.41
C ARG A 486 -46.65 13.61 16.25
N LEU A 487 -46.93 14.29 15.15
CA LEU A 487 -46.04 14.32 13.99
C LEU A 487 -45.13 15.55 14.09
N TRP A 488 -43.87 15.33 14.42
CA TRP A 488 -42.82 16.33 14.39
C TRP A 488 -42.30 16.55 12.97
N ILE A 489 -42.03 17.81 12.65
CA ILE A 489 -41.67 18.31 11.34
C ILE A 489 -40.41 19.16 11.51
N GLY A 490 -39.32 18.74 10.87
CA GLY A 490 -38.08 19.51 10.78
C GLY A 490 -37.92 20.09 9.38
N THR A 491 -37.75 21.41 9.29
CA THR A 491 -37.56 22.10 8.02
C THR A 491 -36.07 22.34 7.71
N ASP A 492 -35.80 22.66 6.45
CA ASP A 492 -34.52 23.04 5.88
C ASP A 492 -33.94 24.37 6.41
N GLU A 493 -34.81 25.30 6.85
CA GLU A 493 -34.46 26.53 7.60
C GLU A 493 -34.38 26.31 9.13
N GLY A 494 -34.46 25.05 9.56
CA GLY A 494 -34.24 24.66 10.95
C GLY A 494 -35.41 24.93 11.89
N TYR A 495 -36.61 25.18 11.36
CA TYR A 495 -37.82 25.27 12.18
C TYR A 495 -38.26 23.87 12.61
N LEU A 496 -38.53 23.74 13.91
CA LEU A 496 -39.18 22.55 14.47
C LEU A 496 -40.65 22.87 14.69
N GLN A 497 -41.52 22.07 14.09
CA GLN A 497 -42.96 22.16 14.28
C GLN A 497 -43.53 20.78 14.62
N TRP A 498 -44.74 20.74 15.19
CA TRP A 498 -45.52 19.51 15.19
C TRP A 498 -46.93 19.75 14.69
N TYR A 499 -47.52 18.70 14.11
CA TYR A 499 -48.92 18.69 13.69
C TYR A 499 -49.78 18.10 14.79
N ASP A 500 -50.75 18.89 15.26
CA ASP A 500 -51.80 18.44 16.16
C ASP A 500 -52.95 17.83 15.34
N ILE A 501 -53.13 16.52 15.48
CA ILE A 501 -54.14 15.75 14.75
C ILE A 501 -55.57 16.17 15.12
N ALA A 502 -55.82 16.57 16.37
CA ALA A 502 -57.15 16.92 16.86
C ALA A 502 -57.59 18.30 16.34
N THR A 503 -56.68 19.27 16.35
CA THR A 503 -56.98 20.64 15.89
C THR A 503 -56.67 20.87 14.42
N LYS A 504 -55.94 19.95 13.78
CA LYS A 504 -55.41 20.06 12.41
C LYS A 504 -54.52 21.28 12.20
N LYS A 505 -53.88 21.78 13.27
CA LYS A 505 -52.97 22.94 13.23
C LYS A 505 -51.53 22.50 13.39
N ILE A 506 -50.64 23.25 12.75
CA ILE A 506 -49.20 23.12 12.95
C ILE A 506 -48.77 24.12 14.02
N ILE A 507 -47.98 23.65 14.99
CA ILE A 507 -47.49 24.45 16.11
C ILE A 507 -45.97 24.47 16.04
N THR A 508 -45.38 25.68 16.02
CA THR A 508 -43.92 25.85 16.05
C THR A 508 -43.39 25.71 17.46
N TYR A 509 -42.40 24.83 17.65
CA TYR A 509 -41.70 24.66 18.92
C TYR A 509 -40.40 25.43 18.93
N ASN A 510 -40.26 26.36 19.88
CA ASN A 510 -39.04 27.11 20.03
C ASN A 510 -38.07 26.36 20.95
N TYR A 511 -37.12 25.64 20.35
CA TYR A 511 -36.05 24.94 21.06
C TYR A 511 -34.77 25.77 21.23
N ARG A 512 -34.76 27.01 20.74
CA ARG A 512 -33.59 27.89 20.77
C ARG A 512 -33.67 28.81 22.00
N SER A 513 -32.51 29.20 22.54
CA SER A 513 -32.50 30.24 23.57
C SER A 513 -32.93 31.58 22.98
N LYS A 514 -33.49 32.48 23.81
CA LYS A 514 -33.93 33.82 23.33
C LYS A 514 -32.79 34.68 22.80
N ASP A 515 -31.55 34.36 23.17
CA ASP A 515 -30.34 35.11 22.82
C ASP A 515 -29.56 34.47 21.64
N GLU A 516 -29.99 33.30 21.14
CA GLU A 516 -29.40 32.66 19.96
C GLU A 516 -30.10 33.11 18.68
N GLU A 517 -29.34 33.73 17.77
CA GLU A 517 -29.81 34.01 16.42
C GLU A 517 -30.18 32.71 15.69
N ALA A 518 -31.18 32.79 14.81
CA ALA A 518 -31.54 31.67 13.95
C ALA A 518 -30.29 31.22 13.16
N PRO A 519 -30.02 29.90 13.06
CA PRO A 519 -28.99 29.40 12.17
C PRO A 519 -29.25 29.89 10.76
N LEU A 520 -28.44 30.83 10.26
CA LEU A 520 -28.46 31.14 8.84
C LEU A 520 -28.00 29.87 8.10
N ASN A 521 -28.85 29.35 7.21
CA ASN A 521 -28.56 28.22 6.35
C ASN A 521 -28.28 26.88 7.08
N ALA A 522 -29.03 26.55 8.14
CA ALA A 522 -28.95 25.21 8.74
C ALA A 522 -30.32 24.58 9.00
N GLY A 523 -30.50 23.35 8.55
CA GLY A 523 -31.74 22.59 8.61
C GLY A 523 -31.71 21.49 9.66
N ILE A 524 -32.89 21.16 10.19
CA ILE A 524 -33.05 19.98 11.06
C ILE A 524 -32.99 18.74 10.16
N ARG A 525 -32.09 17.80 10.47
CA ARG A 525 -31.89 16.59 9.65
C ARG A 525 -32.43 15.33 10.29
N PHE A 526 -32.44 15.23 11.61
CA PHE A 526 -33.06 14.12 12.34
C PHE A 526 -33.77 14.58 13.59
N ILE A 527 -34.74 13.78 14.02
CA ILE A 527 -35.54 13.96 15.24
C ILE A 527 -35.74 12.59 15.88
N TYR A 528 -34.98 12.26 16.92
CA TYR A 528 -35.06 10.94 17.58
C TYR A 528 -35.67 11.08 18.97
N GLU A 529 -36.56 10.16 19.34
CA GLU A 529 -37.10 10.10 20.70
C GLU A 529 -36.45 8.93 21.44
N ASP A 530 -35.80 9.22 22.57
CA ASP A 530 -35.10 8.21 23.36
C ASP A 530 -36.05 7.38 24.25
N SER A 531 -35.49 6.41 24.96
CA SER A 531 -36.23 5.57 25.90
C SER A 531 -36.91 6.33 27.06
N ASN A 532 -36.48 7.56 27.37
CA ASN A 532 -37.04 8.42 28.43
C ASN A 532 -38.13 9.39 27.94
N ASP A 533 -38.46 9.33 26.65
CA ASP A 533 -39.36 10.24 25.93
C ASP A 533 -38.79 11.66 25.75
N ASP A 534 -37.46 11.79 25.79
CA ASP A 534 -36.76 13.04 25.48
C ASP A 534 -36.41 13.09 23.98
N LEU A 535 -36.43 14.28 23.40
CA LEU A 535 -36.28 14.51 21.97
C LEU A 535 -34.86 14.98 21.64
N TRP A 536 -34.21 14.30 20.72
CA TRP A 536 -32.88 14.59 20.21
C TRP A 536 -32.97 15.13 18.79
N ILE A 537 -32.32 16.27 18.53
CA ILE A 537 -32.40 16.97 17.25
C ILE A 537 -31.00 17.29 16.74
N GLY A 538 -30.70 16.83 15.52
CA GLY A 538 -29.48 17.20 14.82
C GLY A 538 -29.71 18.30 13.80
N ILE A 539 -28.81 19.28 13.79
CA ILE A 539 -28.85 20.40 12.84
C ILE A 539 -27.60 20.40 11.98
N GLN A 540 -27.79 20.43 10.66
CA GLN A 540 -26.71 20.46 9.67
C GLN A 540 -26.81 21.72 8.81
N ALA A 541 -25.65 22.33 8.52
CA ALA A 541 -25.58 23.46 7.59
C ALA A 541 -25.76 23.01 6.13
N PHE A 542 -26.40 23.85 5.32
CA PHE A 542 -26.65 23.64 3.89
C PHE A 542 -25.36 23.56 3.08
N HIS A 543 -24.31 24.25 3.52
CA HIS A 543 -23.01 24.27 2.84
C HIS A 543 -21.93 23.72 3.77
N LEU A 544 -21.13 22.78 3.25
CA LEU A 544 -20.06 22.08 3.97
C LEU A 544 -19.01 23.00 4.64
N ALA A 545 -18.91 24.27 4.21
CA ALA A 545 -17.96 25.25 4.71
C ALA A 545 -18.47 26.04 5.94
N LEU A 546 -19.78 25.97 6.25
CA LEU A 546 -20.39 26.80 7.30
C LEU A 546 -20.41 26.14 8.68
N GLY A 547 -20.08 24.86 8.79
CA GLY A 547 -20.12 24.08 10.03
C GLY A 547 -21.56 23.85 10.51
N GLY A 548 -21.93 22.61 10.82
CA GLY A 548 -23.27 22.31 11.38
C GLY A 548 -23.54 23.00 12.72
N ASN A 549 -24.69 22.71 13.33
CA ASN A 549 -25.08 23.32 14.61
C ASN A 549 -25.17 22.33 15.78
N GLY A 550 -24.59 21.15 15.61
CA GLY A 550 -24.44 20.16 16.66
C GLY A 550 -25.74 19.42 16.98
N LEU A 551 -25.85 19.02 18.25
CA LEU A 551 -26.91 18.16 18.76
C LEU A 551 -27.67 18.86 19.89
N TYR A 552 -28.99 18.92 19.79
CA TYR A 552 -29.88 19.40 20.84
C TYR A 552 -30.57 18.22 21.52
N HIS A 553 -30.68 18.29 22.83
CA HIS A 553 -31.44 17.39 23.68
C HIS A 553 -32.54 18.17 24.38
N ILE A 554 -33.80 17.76 24.21
CA ILE A 554 -34.97 18.45 24.70
C ILE A 554 -35.75 17.51 25.60
N ASN A 555 -35.80 17.83 26.88
CA ASN A 555 -36.63 17.10 27.81
C ASN A 555 -38.07 17.63 27.73
N LEU A 556 -38.97 16.86 27.11
CA LEU A 556 -40.34 17.30 26.84
C LEU A 556 -41.18 17.52 28.11
N LYS A 557 -40.81 16.88 29.22
CA LYS A 557 -41.51 16.96 30.52
C LYS A 557 -41.16 18.25 31.27
N THR A 558 -39.89 18.64 31.26
CA THR A 558 -39.37 19.81 32.01
C THR A 558 -39.18 21.05 31.13
N GLY A 559 -39.12 20.89 29.81
CA GLY A 559 -38.74 21.95 28.87
C GLY A 559 -37.26 22.31 28.89
N LYS A 560 -36.41 21.55 29.60
CA LYS A 560 -34.96 21.77 29.63
C LYS A 560 -34.34 21.41 28.27
N ILE A 561 -33.43 22.25 27.80
CA ILE A 561 -32.72 22.07 26.53
C ILE A 561 -31.22 22.07 26.80
N ASP A 562 -30.53 21.00 26.38
CA ASP A 562 -29.08 20.88 26.42
C ASP A 562 -28.52 20.92 24.99
N HIS A 563 -27.45 21.69 24.78
CA HIS A 563 -26.84 21.88 23.46
C HIS A 563 -25.39 21.38 23.43
N PHE A 564 -25.11 20.40 22.57
CA PHE A 564 -23.79 19.82 22.38
C PHE A 564 -23.18 20.29 21.06
N LYS A 565 -22.06 21.00 21.16
CA LYS A 565 -21.26 21.49 20.03
C LYS A 565 -19.84 20.94 20.09
N HIS A 566 -19.21 20.79 18.92
CA HIS A 566 -17.79 20.55 18.75
C HIS A 566 -17.00 21.74 19.28
N GLN A 567 -16.05 21.44 20.16
CA GLN A 567 -15.13 22.41 20.73
C GLN A 567 -13.69 21.97 20.40
N PRO A 568 -13.01 22.62 19.44
CA PRO A 568 -11.66 22.25 19.04
C PRO A 568 -10.70 22.20 20.25
N GLY A 569 -10.05 21.05 20.46
CA GLY A 569 -9.11 20.83 21.56
C GLY A 569 -9.73 20.46 22.92
N ALA A 570 -11.06 20.50 23.08
CA ALA A 570 -11.73 20.06 24.29
C ALA A 570 -12.01 18.55 24.26
N LEU A 571 -11.27 17.79 25.08
CA LEU A 571 -11.48 16.36 25.28
C LEU A 571 -12.89 16.11 25.83
N GLY A 572 -13.65 15.24 25.17
CA GLY A 572 -15.01 14.89 25.58
C GLY A 572 -16.12 15.73 24.95
N SER A 573 -15.82 16.61 23.99
CA SER A 573 -16.81 17.28 23.14
C SER A 573 -17.14 16.47 21.88
N LEU A 574 -18.23 16.85 21.20
CA LEU A 574 -18.66 16.24 19.92
C LEU A 574 -17.54 16.36 18.87
N SER A 575 -17.32 15.36 18.02
CA SER A 575 -16.23 15.39 17.04
C SER A 575 -16.44 16.35 15.87
N ASN A 576 -17.69 16.59 15.46
CA ASN A 576 -18.05 17.54 14.41
C ASN A 576 -19.49 18.03 14.63
N ASN A 577 -19.78 19.29 14.32
CA ASN A 577 -21.13 19.86 14.44
C ASN A 577 -22.13 19.35 13.39
N SER A 578 -21.67 18.71 12.33
CA SER A 578 -22.52 18.12 11.29
C SER A 578 -22.91 16.70 11.69
N VAL A 579 -23.98 16.57 12.47
CA VAL A 579 -24.51 15.28 12.91
C VAL A 579 -25.42 14.70 11.84
N THR A 580 -25.18 13.44 11.47
CA THR A 580 -25.84 12.76 10.34
C THR A 580 -26.84 11.71 10.80
N CYS A 581 -26.55 11.00 11.89
CA CYS A 581 -27.43 9.95 12.42
C CYS A 581 -27.24 9.77 13.93
N PHE A 582 -28.26 9.18 14.55
CA PHE A 582 -28.33 8.93 15.99
C PHE A 582 -28.93 7.55 16.23
N TYR A 583 -28.38 6.81 17.20
CA TYR A 583 -28.86 5.49 17.60
C TYR A 583 -28.68 5.30 19.10
N GLU A 584 -29.76 4.91 19.79
CA GLU A 584 -29.69 4.42 21.17
C GLU A 584 -29.57 2.89 21.14
N ASP A 585 -28.53 2.35 21.76
CA ASP A 585 -28.37 0.90 21.85
C ASP A 585 -29.25 0.29 22.96
N ARG A 586 -29.38 -1.04 22.95
CA ARG A 586 -30.20 -1.78 23.94
C ARG A 586 -29.70 -1.64 25.38
N LYS A 587 -28.51 -1.08 25.61
CA LYS A 587 -27.92 -0.79 26.93
C LYS A 587 -28.13 0.67 27.35
N GLY A 588 -28.82 1.49 26.54
CA GLY A 588 -29.06 2.91 26.79
C GLY A 588 -27.83 3.79 26.50
N ILE A 589 -26.86 3.30 25.71
CA ILE A 589 -25.72 4.10 25.26
C ILE A 589 -26.11 4.78 23.95
N PHE A 590 -25.84 6.08 23.88
CA PHE A 590 -26.11 6.88 22.68
C PHE A 590 -24.90 6.89 21.75
N TRP A 591 -25.17 6.60 20.49
CA TRP A 591 -24.21 6.56 19.39
C TRP A 591 -24.60 7.60 18.34
N ILE A 592 -23.65 8.47 18.02
CA ILE A 592 -23.88 9.63 17.16
C ILE A 592 -22.88 9.60 16.00
N GLY A 593 -23.42 9.51 14.78
CA GLY A 593 -22.63 9.61 13.55
C GLY A 593 -22.45 11.06 13.13
N THR A 594 -21.27 11.39 12.62
CA THR A 594 -20.97 12.74 12.11
C THR A 594 -20.37 12.69 10.72
N TYR A 595 -20.48 13.82 10.01
CA TYR A 595 -19.82 14.02 8.72
C TYR A 595 -18.34 14.37 8.94
N GLY A 596 -17.42 13.53 8.45
CA GLY A 596 -15.97 13.73 8.57
C GLY A 596 -15.38 13.62 9.99
N GLY A 597 -16.19 13.54 11.05
CA GLY A 597 -15.77 13.47 12.44
C GLY A 597 -15.82 12.07 13.07
N GLY A 598 -16.31 11.07 12.35
CA GLY A 598 -16.43 9.68 12.81
C GLY A 598 -17.65 9.42 13.69
N LEU A 599 -17.55 8.37 14.50
CA LEU A 599 -18.58 7.91 15.43
C LEU A 599 -18.29 8.46 16.84
N ASN A 600 -19.32 8.99 17.49
CA ASN A 600 -19.24 9.48 18.86
C ASN A 600 -20.10 8.61 19.78
N ARG A 601 -19.53 8.19 20.90
CA ARG A 601 -20.25 7.54 22.00
C ARG A 601 -20.46 8.56 23.11
N LEU A 602 -21.72 8.83 23.47
CA LEU A 602 -22.06 9.72 24.57
C LEU A 602 -22.28 8.92 25.86
N ASP A 603 -21.56 9.31 26.91
CA ASP A 603 -21.87 8.88 28.27
C ASP A 603 -22.96 9.80 28.86
N SER A 604 -24.16 9.25 29.03
CA SER A 604 -25.33 9.98 29.52
C SER A 604 -25.18 10.50 30.95
N SER A 605 -24.31 9.89 31.76
CA SER A 605 -24.07 10.30 33.15
C SER A 605 -23.14 11.51 33.25
N SER A 606 -22.14 11.59 32.37
CA SER A 606 -21.11 12.65 32.42
C SER A 606 -21.24 13.70 31.31
N GLY A 607 -22.08 13.46 30.29
CA GLY A 607 -22.22 14.33 29.11
C GLY A 607 -20.96 14.38 28.23
N LYS A 608 -20.08 13.37 28.32
CA LYS A 608 -18.80 13.35 27.61
C LYS A 608 -18.84 12.41 26.41
N PHE A 609 -18.18 12.81 25.33
CA PHE A 609 -18.08 12.03 24.09
C PHE A 609 -16.75 11.28 23.99
N THR A 610 -16.81 10.01 23.59
CA THR A 610 -15.66 9.23 23.13
C THR A 610 -15.72 9.08 21.61
N ILE A 611 -14.65 9.43 20.90
CA ILE A 611 -14.62 9.53 19.45
C ILE A 611 -13.92 8.31 18.85
N TYR A 612 -14.49 7.74 17.79
CA TYR A 612 -13.91 6.67 16.99
C TYR A 612 -13.80 7.12 15.54
N THR A 613 -12.60 7.02 14.96
CA THR A 613 -12.27 7.44 13.59
C THR A 613 -11.70 6.27 12.77
N LYS A 614 -11.24 6.54 11.54
CA LYS A 614 -10.47 5.58 10.72
C LYS A 614 -9.29 4.98 11.48
N GLU A 615 -8.61 5.75 12.33
CA GLU A 615 -7.48 5.28 13.14
C GLU A 615 -7.91 4.22 14.18
N ASN A 616 -9.18 4.24 14.58
CA ASN A 616 -9.76 3.24 15.48
C ASN A 616 -10.41 2.08 14.72
N GLY A 617 -10.22 1.97 13.40
CA GLY A 617 -10.68 0.87 12.58
C GLY A 617 -12.05 1.06 11.94
N LEU A 618 -12.56 2.29 11.81
CA LEU A 618 -13.68 2.60 10.92
C LEU A 618 -13.25 2.65 9.45
N LEU A 619 -14.15 2.32 8.53
CA LEU A 619 -13.90 2.47 7.08
C LEU A 619 -13.85 3.93 6.63
N SER A 620 -14.70 4.79 7.20
CA SER A 620 -14.71 6.23 6.92
C SER A 620 -15.14 7.04 8.13
N ASN A 621 -14.65 8.28 8.20
CA ASN A 621 -15.05 9.25 9.22
C ASN A 621 -16.41 9.89 8.90
N THR A 622 -16.97 9.67 7.71
CA THR A 622 -18.33 10.08 7.39
C THR A 622 -19.28 8.94 7.67
N VAL A 623 -19.99 9.02 8.80
CA VAL A 623 -20.98 8.03 9.19
C VAL A 623 -22.33 8.45 8.63
N GLN A 624 -23.04 7.55 7.97
CA GLN A 624 -24.34 7.83 7.33
C GLN A 624 -25.50 7.09 8.00
N GLY A 625 -25.25 5.94 8.61
CA GLY A 625 -26.30 5.11 9.22
C GLY A 625 -25.77 4.26 10.36
N LEU A 626 -26.62 4.03 11.35
CA LEU A 626 -26.32 3.24 12.55
C LEU A 626 -27.48 2.28 12.84
N ALA A 627 -27.14 1.03 13.14
CA ALA A 627 -28.10 0.01 13.56
C ALA A 627 -27.42 -0.96 14.53
N GLY A 628 -28.16 -1.47 15.52
CA GLY A 628 -27.68 -2.56 16.38
C GLY A 628 -28.16 -3.92 15.88
N ASP A 629 -27.47 -4.98 16.28
CA ASP A 629 -27.97 -6.34 16.16
C ASP A 629 -28.38 -6.93 17.52
N GLU A 630 -28.98 -8.12 17.50
CA GLU A 630 -29.44 -8.83 18.71
C GLU A 630 -28.30 -9.23 19.65
N GLU A 631 -27.08 -9.37 19.13
CA GLU A 631 -25.87 -9.71 19.90
C GLU A 631 -25.24 -8.47 20.58
N GLY A 632 -25.76 -7.27 20.29
CA GLY A 632 -25.26 -6.00 20.82
C GLY A 632 -24.03 -5.45 20.09
N ASN A 633 -23.77 -5.89 18.85
CA ASN A 633 -22.84 -5.21 17.97
C ASN A 633 -23.51 -4.01 17.30
N LEU A 634 -22.72 -2.98 17.03
CA LEU A 634 -23.13 -1.79 16.30
C LEU A 634 -22.67 -1.90 14.85
N TRP A 635 -23.61 -1.78 13.92
CA TRP A 635 -23.37 -1.72 12.49
C TRP A 635 -23.37 -0.26 12.02
N ILE A 636 -22.28 0.12 11.36
CA ILE A 636 -21.96 1.50 11.00
C ILE A 636 -21.82 1.57 9.49
N MET A 637 -22.75 2.24 8.81
CA MET A 637 -22.63 2.54 7.39
C MET A 637 -21.86 3.85 7.21
N ALA A 638 -20.84 3.82 6.37
CA ALA A 638 -19.98 4.94 6.03
C ALA A 638 -19.72 5.00 4.50
N ASP A 639 -19.15 6.09 4.00
CA ASP A 639 -18.98 6.31 2.53
C ASP A 639 -18.21 5.17 1.82
N GLU A 640 -17.30 4.50 2.53
CA GLU A 640 -16.43 3.44 1.99
C GLU A 640 -16.95 2.02 2.27
N GLY A 641 -18.09 1.87 2.95
CA GLY A 641 -18.72 0.58 3.25
C GLY A 641 -19.32 0.47 4.65
N ILE A 642 -19.42 -0.75 5.17
CA ILE A 642 -20.06 -1.05 6.46
C ILE A 642 -19.01 -1.56 7.46
N THR A 643 -19.05 -1.07 8.68
CA THR A 643 -18.21 -1.55 9.79
C THR A 643 -19.09 -2.17 10.88
N ARG A 644 -18.79 -3.41 11.28
CA ARG A 644 -19.34 -4.03 12.50
C ARG A 644 -18.41 -3.71 13.66
N PHE A 645 -18.91 -3.03 14.67
CA PHE A 645 -18.21 -2.65 15.89
C PHE A 645 -18.75 -3.43 17.08
N ASN A 646 -17.91 -4.27 17.68
CA ASN A 646 -18.24 -4.93 18.93
C ASN A 646 -17.81 -4.05 20.11
N GLY A 647 -18.78 -3.40 20.75
CA GLY A 647 -18.51 -2.47 21.87
C GLY A 647 -18.02 -3.13 23.16
N THR A 648 -18.07 -4.46 23.27
CA THR A 648 -17.57 -5.19 24.45
C THR A 648 -16.10 -5.59 24.28
N LEU A 649 -15.74 -6.05 23.08
CA LEU A 649 -14.38 -6.48 22.72
C LEU A 649 -13.52 -5.33 22.17
N MET A 650 -14.13 -4.18 21.88
CA MET A 650 -13.50 -3.02 21.23
C MET A 650 -12.81 -3.42 19.91
N ARG A 651 -13.52 -4.22 19.10
CA ARG A 651 -13.03 -4.71 17.81
C ARG A 651 -13.94 -4.29 16.68
N THR A 652 -13.35 -3.87 15.57
CA THR A 652 -14.05 -3.58 14.32
C THR A 652 -13.84 -4.69 13.30
N LYS A 653 -14.83 -4.87 12.44
CA LYS A 653 -14.75 -5.69 11.24
C LYS A 653 -15.29 -4.88 10.07
N GLN A 654 -14.50 -4.75 9.02
CA GLN A 654 -14.79 -3.87 7.89
C GLN A 654 -15.27 -4.66 6.67
N PHE A 655 -16.30 -4.14 6.01
CA PHE A 655 -16.90 -4.72 4.81
C PHE A 655 -16.99 -3.67 3.71
N GLY A 656 -16.46 -3.97 2.52
CA GLY A 656 -16.31 -3.01 1.43
C GLY A 656 -16.74 -3.59 0.08
N SER A 657 -16.15 -3.11 -1.01
CA SER A 657 -16.56 -3.52 -2.37
C SER A 657 -16.28 -4.97 -2.73
N THR A 658 -15.28 -5.57 -2.09
CA THR A 658 -15.01 -7.01 -2.21
C THR A 658 -16.11 -7.86 -1.57
N ASP A 659 -16.87 -7.33 -0.62
CA ASP A 659 -17.92 -8.03 0.13
C ASP A 659 -19.31 -7.87 -0.50
N GLY A 660 -19.41 -7.17 -1.65
CA GLY A 660 -20.66 -6.98 -2.41
C GLY A 660 -21.17 -5.54 -2.43
N LEU A 661 -20.55 -4.62 -1.69
CA LEU A 661 -20.92 -3.21 -1.67
C LEU A 661 -20.35 -2.46 -2.90
N ALA A 662 -20.92 -1.32 -3.29
CA ALA A 662 -20.27 -0.40 -4.22
C ALA A 662 -19.40 0.57 -3.43
N THR A 663 -18.13 0.69 -3.83
CA THR A 663 -17.25 1.76 -3.41
C THR A 663 -17.36 2.89 -4.43
N SER A 664 -17.97 4.00 -4.04
CA SER A 664 -17.84 5.26 -4.77
C SER A 664 -17.47 6.37 -3.80
N ALA A 665 -16.15 6.51 -3.60
CA ALA A 665 -15.53 7.80 -3.42
C ALA A 665 -15.36 8.40 -4.83
N ILE A 666 -16.29 9.27 -5.25
CA ILE A 666 -16.12 10.39 -6.19
C ILE A 666 -17.42 11.19 -6.05
N GLY A 667 -17.28 12.40 -5.52
CA GLY A 667 -18.30 13.45 -5.54
C GLY A 667 -19.62 13.10 -4.86
N VAL A 668 -19.74 13.42 -3.57
CA VAL A 668 -21.04 13.89 -3.11
C VAL A 668 -21.24 15.28 -3.71
N GLU A 669 -21.62 15.32 -4.99
CA GLU A 669 -22.50 16.39 -5.46
C GLU A 669 -23.86 16.10 -4.83
N SER A 670 -24.08 16.55 -3.59
CA SER A 670 -25.40 17.01 -3.15
C SER A 670 -25.43 17.34 -1.66
N ASP A 671 -26.06 18.47 -1.35
CA ASP A 671 -26.40 18.99 -0.02
C ASP A 671 -27.50 18.16 0.70
N ASP A 672 -27.54 16.85 0.45
CA ASP A 672 -28.73 16.00 0.59
C ASP A 672 -28.60 14.91 1.68
N TYR A 673 -27.77 15.09 2.71
CA TYR A 673 -27.67 14.09 3.79
C TYR A 673 -28.99 14.00 4.57
N ASN A 674 -29.63 12.84 4.53
CA ASN A 674 -30.89 12.58 5.21
C ASN A 674 -30.71 11.57 6.35
N ALA A 675 -31.49 11.76 7.42
CA ALA A 675 -31.57 10.82 8.51
C ALA A 675 -32.55 9.67 8.19
N TYR A 676 -32.41 8.56 8.92
CA TYR A 676 -33.17 7.32 8.73
C TYR A 676 -32.82 6.52 7.48
N LEU A 677 -31.54 6.50 7.13
CA LEU A 677 -31.00 5.54 6.18
C LEU A 677 -30.69 4.18 6.80
N SER A 678 -31.10 3.93 8.05
CA SER A 678 -30.86 2.67 8.75
C SER A 678 -32.08 2.25 9.56
N MET A 679 -32.34 0.95 9.58
CA MET A 679 -33.43 0.36 10.35
C MET A 679 -33.13 -1.08 10.74
N GLU A 680 -33.50 -1.45 11.97
CA GLU A 680 -33.59 -2.85 12.42
C GLU A 680 -35.01 -3.38 12.16
N GLY A 681 -35.12 -4.43 11.36
CA GLY A 681 -36.36 -5.15 11.08
C GLY A 681 -36.87 -5.96 12.27
N THR A 682 -38.13 -6.40 12.21
CA THR A 682 -38.72 -7.27 13.26
C THR A 682 -38.20 -8.70 13.23
N ASP A 683 -37.60 -9.08 12.10
CA ASP A 683 -36.95 -10.34 11.78
C ASP A 683 -35.45 -10.36 12.14
N GLY A 684 -34.92 -9.24 12.65
CA GLY A 684 -33.50 -9.05 12.92
C GLY A 684 -32.67 -8.72 11.68
N ILE A 685 -33.29 -8.47 10.52
CA ILE A 685 -32.60 -7.98 9.32
C ILE A 685 -32.24 -6.51 9.53
N ILE A 686 -31.01 -6.14 9.16
CA ILE A 686 -30.58 -4.75 9.13
C ILE A 686 -30.73 -4.21 7.71
N TYR A 687 -31.37 -3.05 7.60
CA TYR A 687 -31.55 -2.32 6.35
C TYR A 687 -30.70 -1.05 6.37
N PHE A 688 -29.98 -0.81 5.27
CA PHE A 688 -29.24 0.42 5.03
C PHE A 688 -29.60 1.01 3.66
N GLY A 689 -29.87 2.31 3.61
CA GLY A 689 -30.21 3.04 2.39
C GLY A 689 -29.06 3.89 1.87
N SER A 690 -28.89 3.94 0.55
CA SER A 690 -27.86 4.74 -0.12
C SER A 690 -28.46 6.02 -0.70
N ASN A 691 -28.05 7.18 -0.19
CA ASN A 691 -28.53 8.46 -0.71
C ASN A 691 -27.94 8.83 -2.09
N ASN A 692 -26.70 8.42 -2.36
CA ASN A 692 -26.03 8.67 -3.65
C ASN A 692 -26.53 7.77 -4.80
N GLY A 693 -27.40 6.80 -4.51
CA GLY A 693 -27.94 5.86 -5.50
C GLY A 693 -27.01 4.72 -5.92
N HIS A 694 -25.76 4.66 -5.44
CA HIS A 694 -24.84 3.59 -5.85
C HIS A 694 -25.15 2.25 -5.19
N ASN A 695 -25.53 2.24 -3.91
CA ASN A 695 -25.85 1.00 -3.21
C ASN A 695 -27.35 0.65 -3.17
N GLY A 696 -28.25 1.59 -3.51
CA GLY A 696 -29.68 1.38 -3.39
C GLY A 696 -30.09 1.06 -1.96
N LEU A 697 -30.94 0.05 -1.78
CA LEU A 697 -31.20 -0.55 -0.47
C LEU A 697 -30.25 -1.74 -0.25
N ILE A 698 -29.62 -1.80 0.91
CA ILE A 698 -28.84 -2.93 1.39
C ILE A 698 -29.65 -3.62 2.48
N ALA A 699 -29.78 -4.95 2.40
CA ALA A 699 -30.35 -5.76 3.49
C ALA A 699 -29.44 -6.96 3.79
N PHE A 700 -29.30 -7.29 5.07
CA PHE A 700 -28.56 -8.46 5.51
C PHE A 700 -28.98 -8.89 6.91
N GLN A 701 -28.89 -10.20 7.18
CA GLN A 701 -29.01 -10.75 8.52
C GLN A 701 -27.62 -10.80 9.16
N PRO A 702 -27.35 -10.12 10.28
CA PRO A 702 -26.04 -10.13 10.94
C PRO A 702 -25.49 -11.54 11.23
N GLY A 703 -26.36 -12.44 11.70
CA GLY A 703 -26.00 -13.82 12.05
C GLY A 703 -25.78 -14.77 10.86
N SER A 704 -26.21 -14.41 9.65
CA SER A 704 -25.99 -15.25 8.46
C SER A 704 -24.66 -14.98 7.75
N ILE A 705 -23.94 -13.92 8.13
CA ILE A 705 -22.65 -13.56 7.55
C ILE A 705 -21.61 -14.60 7.94
N GLN A 706 -21.26 -15.46 6.98
CA GLN A 706 -20.21 -16.46 7.16
C GLN A 706 -18.83 -15.84 6.90
N GLU A 707 -17.94 -15.98 7.89
CA GLU A 707 -16.54 -15.59 7.76
C GLU A 707 -15.73 -16.68 7.05
N ASN A 708 -14.79 -16.26 6.21
CA ASN A 708 -13.85 -17.20 5.60
C ASN A 708 -12.90 -17.77 6.67
N LYS A 709 -13.08 -19.06 7.01
CA LYS A 709 -12.24 -19.77 7.99
C LYS A 709 -11.01 -20.44 7.37
N PHE A 710 -10.85 -20.37 6.05
CA PHE A 710 -9.70 -20.96 5.36
C PHE A 710 -8.40 -20.28 5.78
N GLN A 711 -7.47 -21.04 6.33
CA GLN A 711 -6.15 -20.55 6.72
C GLN A 711 -5.18 -20.77 5.55
N PRO A 712 -4.73 -19.71 4.87
CA PRO A 712 -3.96 -19.88 3.65
C PRO A 712 -2.52 -20.31 3.97
N PRO A 713 -1.92 -21.18 3.13
CA PRO A 713 -0.49 -21.35 3.14
C PRO A 713 0.19 -20.06 2.66
N VAL A 714 1.32 -19.73 3.27
CA VAL A 714 2.10 -18.53 2.97
C VAL A 714 3.39 -18.97 2.29
N VAL A 715 3.76 -18.26 1.24
CA VAL A 715 4.92 -18.58 0.42
C VAL A 715 5.74 -17.33 0.16
N ILE A 716 7.05 -17.51 0.09
CA ILE A 716 7.98 -16.47 -0.36
C ILE A 716 8.12 -16.65 -1.87
N THR A 717 7.72 -15.62 -2.63
CA THR A 717 7.54 -15.72 -4.08
C THR A 717 8.76 -15.22 -4.83
N GLN A 718 9.42 -14.17 -4.33
CA GLN A 718 10.54 -13.55 -5.00
C GLN A 718 11.54 -12.93 -4.04
N PHE A 719 12.81 -12.93 -4.43
CA PHE A 719 13.90 -12.25 -3.72
C PHE A 719 14.55 -11.24 -4.66
N LYS A 720 14.63 -9.97 -4.27
CA LYS A 720 15.18 -8.90 -5.13
C LYS A 720 16.47 -8.37 -4.54
N ILE A 721 17.49 -8.21 -5.39
CA ILE A 721 18.77 -7.61 -5.02
C ILE A 721 19.07 -6.52 -6.04
N PHE A 722 19.17 -5.26 -5.59
CA PHE A 722 19.38 -4.11 -6.48
C PHE A 722 18.40 -4.08 -7.66
N ASP A 723 17.10 -4.23 -7.37
CA ASP A 723 15.99 -4.30 -8.35
C ASP A 723 16.04 -5.48 -9.34
N LYS A 724 16.99 -6.41 -9.17
CA LYS A 724 17.04 -7.64 -9.96
C LYS A 724 16.32 -8.76 -9.23
N ASN A 725 15.35 -9.36 -9.91
CA ASN A 725 14.55 -10.47 -9.41
C ASN A 725 15.32 -11.79 -9.45
N TYR A 726 15.31 -12.51 -8.34
CA TYR A 726 15.82 -13.87 -8.18
C TYR A 726 14.67 -14.78 -7.71
N PRO A 727 14.45 -15.94 -8.38
CA PRO A 727 13.49 -16.92 -7.89
C PRO A 727 14.01 -17.52 -6.58
N VAL A 728 13.10 -17.74 -5.62
CA VAL A 728 13.44 -18.42 -4.36
C VAL A 728 13.39 -19.92 -4.59
N ILE A 729 14.56 -20.49 -4.86
CA ILE A 729 14.77 -21.92 -5.11
C ILE A 729 15.42 -22.49 -3.85
N GLY A 730 14.71 -23.35 -3.12
CA GLY A 730 15.15 -23.91 -1.83
C GLY A 730 14.88 -23.01 -0.61
N GLU A 731 15.45 -23.38 0.54
CA GLU A 731 15.23 -22.74 1.85
C GLU A 731 16.38 -21.81 2.30
N GLU A 732 17.46 -21.73 1.52
CA GLU A 732 18.67 -20.98 1.87
C GLU A 732 19.12 -20.07 0.72
N PHE A 733 19.39 -18.81 1.06
CA PHE A 733 19.89 -17.80 0.12
C PHE A 733 21.21 -17.21 0.63
N SER A 734 22.29 -17.40 -0.13
CA SER A 734 23.62 -16.88 0.21
C SER A 734 23.90 -15.56 -0.52
N LEU A 735 24.36 -14.57 0.25
CA LEU A 735 24.64 -13.22 -0.19
C LEU A 735 26.10 -12.87 0.06
N SER A 736 26.71 -12.16 -0.89
CA SER A 736 28.00 -11.51 -0.65
C SER A 736 27.82 -10.29 0.26
N TYR A 737 28.90 -9.86 0.92
CA TYR A 737 28.88 -8.65 1.76
C TYR A 737 28.42 -7.36 1.04
N ARG A 738 28.46 -7.34 -0.30
CA ARG A 738 28.01 -6.21 -1.13
C ARG A 738 26.49 -6.22 -1.37
N GLN A 739 25.85 -7.36 -1.19
CA GLN A 739 24.41 -7.58 -1.44
C GLN A 739 23.63 -7.52 -0.12
N ASN A 740 23.99 -6.60 0.76
CA ASN A 740 23.33 -6.40 2.06
C ASN A 740 22.10 -5.49 1.99
N PHE A 741 21.60 -5.25 0.78
CA PHE A 741 20.37 -4.55 0.46
C PHE A 741 19.54 -5.48 -0.42
N PHE A 742 18.37 -5.89 0.07
CA PHE A 742 17.50 -6.83 -0.62
C PHE A 742 16.04 -6.68 -0.16
N ASP A 743 15.13 -7.07 -1.06
CA ASP A 743 13.70 -7.15 -0.79
C ASP A 743 13.22 -8.59 -0.87
N ILE A 744 12.25 -8.93 -0.01
CA ILE A 744 11.62 -10.24 0.01
C ILE A 744 10.14 -10.05 -0.27
N GLU A 745 9.65 -10.68 -1.33
CA GLU A 745 8.24 -10.69 -1.71
C GLU A 745 7.58 -12.00 -1.31
N PHE A 746 6.37 -11.90 -0.79
CA PHE A 746 5.62 -13.05 -0.25
C PHE A 746 4.12 -12.93 -0.57
N ALA A 747 3.42 -14.06 -0.49
CA ALA A 747 2.01 -14.17 -0.78
C ALA A 747 1.33 -15.18 0.15
N ALA A 748 0.11 -14.86 0.59
CA ALA A 748 -0.81 -15.82 1.17
C ALA A 748 -1.68 -16.37 0.03
N LEU A 749 -1.70 -17.69 -0.17
CA LEU A 749 -2.41 -18.33 -1.27
C LEU A 749 -3.91 -18.47 -0.94
N SER A 750 -4.54 -17.32 -0.74
CA SER A 750 -5.98 -17.12 -0.63
C SER A 750 -6.40 -16.17 -1.75
N TYR A 751 -7.10 -16.72 -2.73
CA TYR A 751 -7.48 -15.99 -3.95
C TYR A 751 -8.78 -15.18 -3.79
N ARG A 752 -9.59 -15.47 -2.75
CA ARG A 752 -10.81 -14.71 -2.47
C ARG A 752 -10.43 -13.33 -1.96
N ALA A 753 -10.71 -12.29 -2.75
CA ALA A 753 -10.38 -10.90 -2.38
C ALA A 753 -8.93 -10.74 -1.89
N SER A 754 -7.95 -11.27 -2.63
CA SER A 754 -6.54 -11.35 -2.23
C SER A 754 -5.95 -9.98 -1.81
N GLY A 755 -6.44 -8.87 -2.34
CA GLY A 755 -6.07 -7.51 -1.91
C GLY A 755 -6.35 -7.17 -0.44
N LYS A 756 -7.15 -7.98 0.28
CA LYS A 756 -7.43 -7.86 1.72
C LYS A 756 -6.63 -8.81 2.61
N ASN A 757 -5.79 -9.66 2.04
CA ASN A 757 -4.92 -10.53 2.83
C ASN A 757 -3.92 -9.66 3.60
N GLU A 758 -3.76 -9.90 4.90
CA GLU A 758 -2.83 -9.16 5.75
C GLU A 758 -1.56 -9.97 6.02
N TYR A 759 -0.44 -9.29 6.28
CA TYR A 759 0.86 -9.89 6.45
C TYR A 759 1.61 -9.36 7.66
N ARG A 760 2.36 -10.27 8.30
CA ARG A 760 3.32 -9.98 9.35
C ARG A 760 4.61 -10.70 9.04
N TYR A 761 5.74 -10.03 9.18
CA TYR A 761 7.05 -10.64 8.94
C TYR A 761 8.06 -10.25 10.01
N LYS A 762 9.16 -10.99 10.09
CA LYS A 762 10.34 -10.64 10.89
C LYS A 762 11.60 -11.30 10.33
N LEU A 763 12.72 -10.62 10.43
CA LEU A 763 14.05 -11.17 10.19
C LEU A 763 14.76 -11.38 11.52
N GLU A 764 14.83 -12.63 11.97
CA GLU A 764 15.43 -12.98 13.25
C GLU A 764 16.92 -12.61 13.26
N GLY A 765 17.31 -11.78 14.23
CA GLY A 765 18.65 -11.19 14.33
C GLY A 765 18.74 -9.73 13.86
N VAL A 766 17.69 -9.20 13.20
CA VAL A 766 17.57 -7.78 12.83
C VAL A 766 16.34 -7.15 13.49
N ASP A 767 15.18 -7.80 13.39
CA ASP A 767 13.93 -7.32 13.98
C ASP A 767 13.75 -7.88 15.40
N ASN A 768 13.32 -7.02 16.33
CA ASN A 768 13.06 -7.41 17.73
C ASN A 768 11.71 -8.14 17.91
N ASP A 769 10.69 -7.76 17.13
CA ASP A 769 9.34 -8.34 17.14
C ASP A 769 8.76 -8.36 15.71
N TRP A 770 7.57 -8.95 15.54
CA TRP A 770 6.84 -8.97 14.27
C TRP A 770 6.52 -7.57 13.76
N VAL A 771 6.78 -7.34 12.48
CA VAL A 771 6.41 -6.13 11.75
C VAL A 771 5.06 -6.33 11.08
N ASP A 772 4.06 -5.54 11.48
CA ASP A 772 2.75 -5.47 10.83
C ASP A 772 2.84 -4.70 9.50
N LYS A 773 2.52 -5.34 8.39
CA LYS A 773 2.61 -4.74 7.05
C LYS A 773 1.24 -4.47 6.41
N GLY A 774 0.15 -4.81 7.10
CA GLY A 774 -1.20 -4.76 6.54
C GLY A 774 -1.26 -5.58 5.26
N THR A 775 -1.77 -5.00 4.17
CA THR A 775 -1.90 -5.68 2.86
C THR A 775 -0.63 -5.69 2.01
N GLY A 776 0.47 -5.09 2.49
CA GLY A 776 1.73 -5.03 1.76
C GLY A 776 2.48 -6.37 1.71
N ARG A 777 3.01 -6.71 0.53
CA ARG A 777 3.64 -8.00 0.22
C ARG A 777 5.18 -8.01 0.21
N ILE A 778 5.82 -6.87 0.48
CA ILE A 778 7.27 -6.71 0.34
C ILE A 778 7.88 -6.29 1.68
N ALA A 779 8.89 -7.04 2.12
CA ALA A 779 9.76 -6.68 3.23
C ALA A 779 11.08 -6.11 2.67
N HIS A 780 11.46 -4.93 3.15
CA HIS A 780 12.63 -4.19 2.68
C HIS A 780 13.73 -4.21 3.75
N TYR A 781 14.90 -4.74 3.43
CA TYR A 781 16.04 -4.75 4.36
C TYR A 781 17.25 -4.04 3.75
N THR A 782 17.83 -3.13 4.54
CA THR A 782 18.99 -2.33 4.12
C THR A 782 20.13 -2.47 5.12
N LYS A 783 21.36 -2.54 4.63
CA LYS A 783 22.60 -2.59 5.44
C LYS A 783 22.65 -3.76 6.44
N VAL A 784 22.14 -4.93 6.07
CA VAL A 784 22.17 -6.13 6.92
C VAL A 784 23.63 -6.55 7.19
N PRO A 785 24.09 -6.66 8.46
CA PRO A 785 25.45 -7.08 8.77
C PRO A 785 25.76 -8.51 8.29
N PRO A 786 27.04 -8.89 8.12
CA PRO A 786 27.39 -10.29 7.87
C PRO A 786 26.93 -11.21 9.00
N GLY A 787 26.25 -12.31 8.66
CA GLY A 787 25.62 -13.20 9.62
C GLY A 787 24.67 -14.20 8.97
N LYS A 788 24.15 -15.13 9.77
CA LYS A 788 23.08 -16.06 9.39
C LYS A 788 21.78 -15.59 10.03
N TYR A 789 20.77 -15.34 9.20
CA TYR A 789 19.47 -14.82 9.60
C TYR A 789 18.36 -15.76 9.14
N THR A 790 17.20 -15.68 9.81
CA THR A 790 16.01 -16.44 9.44
C THR A 790 14.86 -15.47 9.25
N PHE A 791 14.42 -15.32 8.01
CA PHE A 791 13.23 -14.56 7.67
C PHE A 791 11.99 -15.44 7.90
N ARG A 792 10.99 -14.89 8.57
CA ARG A 792 9.69 -15.53 8.82
C ARG A 792 8.58 -14.60 8.36
N VAL A 793 7.58 -15.17 7.69
CA VAL A 793 6.37 -14.44 7.31
C VAL A 793 5.13 -15.30 7.54
N LYS A 794 4.08 -14.65 8.04
CA LYS A 794 2.73 -15.21 8.14
C LYS A 794 1.76 -14.28 7.45
N GLY A 795 0.64 -14.84 7.02
CA GLY A 795 -0.37 -14.12 6.25
C GLY A 795 -1.77 -14.58 6.63
N SER A 796 -2.75 -13.72 6.45
CA SER A 796 -4.16 -14.03 6.65
C SER A 796 -4.90 -14.11 5.32
N ASN A 797 -6.08 -14.72 5.34
CA ASN A 797 -7.06 -14.51 4.27
C ASN A 797 -7.74 -13.14 4.39
N ASN A 798 -8.69 -12.88 3.48
CA ASN A 798 -9.52 -11.67 3.43
C ASN A 798 -10.37 -11.41 4.69
N ASP A 799 -10.54 -12.41 5.56
CA ASP A 799 -11.33 -12.30 6.78
C ASP A 799 -10.50 -12.34 8.08
N GLY A 800 -9.17 -12.40 7.99
CA GLY A 800 -8.28 -12.38 9.16
C GLY A 800 -7.99 -13.77 9.74
N ALA A 801 -8.29 -14.86 9.03
CA ALA A 801 -7.82 -16.19 9.41
C ALA A 801 -6.33 -16.32 9.05
N TRP A 802 -5.47 -16.24 10.06
CA TRP A 802 -4.01 -16.32 9.92
C TRP A 802 -3.53 -17.75 9.66
N SER A 803 -2.44 -17.87 8.90
CA SER A 803 -1.75 -19.13 8.63
C SER A 803 -1.29 -19.82 9.92
N THR A 804 -1.31 -21.15 9.93
CA THR A 804 -0.85 -21.97 11.06
C THR A 804 0.65 -22.18 11.08
N GLN A 805 1.28 -22.13 9.91
CA GLN A 805 2.72 -22.25 9.73
C GLN A 805 3.27 -20.97 9.10
N ASP A 806 4.46 -20.58 9.56
CA ASP A 806 5.24 -19.48 8.99
C ASP A 806 5.97 -19.97 7.73
N ALA A 807 6.04 -19.14 6.69
CA ALA A 807 7.00 -19.35 5.62
C ALA A 807 8.38 -18.89 6.10
N VAL A 808 9.40 -19.74 5.93
CA VAL A 808 10.74 -19.50 6.46
C VAL A 808 11.77 -19.47 5.33
N LEU A 809 12.69 -18.51 5.37
CA LEU A 809 13.85 -18.45 4.47
C LEU A 809 15.11 -18.13 5.27
N THR A 810 16.14 -18.95 5.10
CA THR A 810 17.46 -18.73 5.71
C THR A 810 18.30 -17.83 4.81
N ILE A 811 18.87 -16.76 5.37
CA ILE A 811 19.68 -15.78 4.64
C ILE A 811 21.07 -15.74 5.24
N ILE A 812 22.10 -15.97 4.44
CA ILE A 812 23.50 -15.94 4.89
C ILE A 812 24.24 -14.81 4.19
N VAL A 813 24.63 -13.79 4.93
CA VAL A 813 25.46 -12.68 4.44
C VAL A 813 26.92 -12.96 4.80
N HIS A 814 27.75 -13.30 3.81
CA HIS A 814 29.16 -13.60 4.05
C HIS A 814 29.97 -12.34 4.37
N PRO A 815 30.96 -12.42 5.29
CA PRO A 815 31.84 -11.30 5.58
C PRO A 815 32.77 -11.00 4.38
N PRO A 816 33.21 -9.75 4.22
CA PRO A 816 34.27 -9.41 3.29
C PRO A 816 35.55 -10.20 3.56
N TRP A 817 36.34 -10.47 2.51
CA TRP A 817 37.55 -11.29 2.62
C TRP A 817 38.57 -10.73 3.64
N TRP A 818 38.63 -9.41 3.82
CA TRP A 818 39.51 -8.75 4.80
C TRP A 818 39.09 -8.93 6.27
N LEU A 819 37.88 -9.46 6.53
CA LEU A 819 37.39 -9.80 7.87
C LEU A 819 37.42 -11.32 8.14
N THR A 820 38.09 -12.09 7.29
CA THR A 820 38.22 -13.55 7.47
C THR A 820 39.38 -13.92 8.40
N TRP A 821 39.31 -15.10 9.03
CA TRP A 821 40.35 -15.57 9.96
C TRP A 821 41.73 -15.69 9.31
N TRP A 822 41.80 -16.07 8.02
CA TRP A 822 43.06 -16.14 7.28
C TRP A 822 43.60 -14.75 6.93
N ALA A 823 42.73 -13.75 6.70
CA ALA A 823 43.16 -12.37 6.54
C ALA A 823 43.76 -11.82 7.85
N TYR A 824 43.12 -12.06 9.00
CA TYR A 824 43.70 -11.75 10.31
C TYR A 824 45.02 -12.48 10.57
N THR A 825 45.13 -13.74 10.15
CA THR A 825 46.39 -14.49 10.21
C THR A 825 47.46 -13.84 9.33
N SER A 826 47.10 -13.38 8.12
CA SER A 826 48.02 -12.67 7.22
C SER A 826 48.45 -11.31 7.78
N TYR A 827 47.55 -10.57 8.43
CA TYR A 827 47.87 -9.31 9.12
C TYR A 827 48.81 -9.58 10.29
N GLY A 828 48.56 -10.62 11.08
CA GLY A 828 49.46 -11.06 12.14
C GLY A 828 50.85 -11.41 11.61
N LEU A 829 50.93 -12.19 10.52
CA LEU A 829 52.20 -12.55 9.88
C LEU A 829 52.92 -11.34 9.27
N LEU A 830 52.19 -10.40 8.67
CA LEU A 830 52.77 -9.14 8.17
C LEU A 830 53.32 -8.31 9.32
N ILE A 831 52.59 -8.18 10.42
CA ILE A 831 53.05 -7.46 11.62
C ILE A 831 54.29 -8.15 12.20
N ILE A 832 54.27 -9.47 12.37
CA ILE A 832 55.43 -10.25 12.84
C ILE A 832 56.61 -10.08 11.87
N GLY A 833 56.36 -10.13 10.57
CA GLY A 833 57.36 -9.93 9.52
C GLY A 833 57.93 -8.51 9.51
N SER A 834 57.11 -7.48 9.72
CA SER A 834 57.53 -6.09 9.86
C SER A 834 58.31 -5.86 11.15
N ILE A 835 57.88 -6.45 12.28
CA ILE A 835 58.63 -6.43 13.54
C ILE A 835 59.98 -7.14 13.34
N TRP A 836 60.00 -8.30 12.69
CA TRP A 836 61.22 -9.03 12.41
C TRP A 836 62.14 -8.26 11.46
N ALA A 837 61.62 -7.67 10.40
CA ALA A 837 62.37 -6.81 9.48
C ALA A 837 62.92 -5.57 10.18
N PHE A 838 62.12 -4.95 11.07
CA PHE A 838 62.56 -3.83 11.89
C PHE A 838 63.66 -4.24 12.87
N VAL A 839 63.51 -5.38 13.55
CA VAL A 839 64.51 -5.93 14.47
C VAL A 839 65.78 -6.33 13.72
N PHE A 840 65.65 -6.91 12.53
CA PHE A 840 66.76 -7.29 11.67
C PHE A 840 67.50 -6.06 11.14
N TYR A 841 66.77 -5.04 10.68
CA TYR A 841 67.31 -3.74 10.28
C TYR A 841 68.02 -3.05 11.46
N ARG A 842 67.39 -3.03 12.63
CA ARG A 842 67.95 -2.50 13.88
C ARG A 842 69.23 -3.25 14.27
N SER A 843 69.22 -4.58 14.18
CA SER A 843 70.37 -5.43 14.52
C SER A 843 71.54 -5.21 13.55
N ARG A 844 71.27 -5.03 12.25
CA ARG A 844 72.29 -4.64 11.26
C ARG A 844 72.87 -3.26 11.53
N ASN A 845 72.04 -2.25 11.80
CA ASN A 845 72.51 -0.91 12.17
C ASN A 845 73.32 -0.93 13.47
N LEU A 846 72.92 -1.75 14.46
CA LEU A 846 73.67 -1.96 15.72
C LEU A 846 75.04 -2.58 15.47
N LEU A 847 75.16 -3.52 14.53
CA LEU A 847 76.44 -4.17 14.21
C LEU A 847 77.41 -3.21 13.50
N GLU A 848 76.89 -2.34 12.62
CA GLU A 848 77.66 -1.28 11.98
C GLU A 848 78.10 -0.21 12.98
N GLN A 849 77.21 0.18 13.90
CA GLN A 849 77.53 1.08 15.01
C GLN A 849 78.61 0.49 15.92
N LYS A 850 78.54 -0.80 16.27
CA LYS A 850 79.55 -1.47 17.10
C LYS A 850 80.94 -1.46 16.45
N ARG A 851 81.02 -1.73 15.14
CA ARG A 851 82.29 -1.68 14.38
C ARG A 851 82.87 -0.27 14.25
N PHE A 852 82.00 0.74 14.22
CA PHE A 852 82.39 2.15 14.27
C PHE A 852 82.86 2.55 15.68
N LEU A 853 82.18 2.06 16.73
CA LEU A 853 82.49 2.33 18.14
C LEU A 853 83.82 1.70 18.59
N GLU A 854 84.14 0.48 18.15
CA GLU A 854 85.41 -0.19 18.47
C GLU A 854 86.62 0.57 17.89
N LYS A 855 86.45 1.22 16.72
CA LYS A 855 87.46 2.11 16.13
C LYS A 855 87.60 3.44 16.89
N GLN A 856 86.53 3.89 17.56
CA GLN A 856 86.50 5.13 18.33
C GLN A 856 87.01 4.96 19.77
N VAL A 857 86.80 3.78 20.38
CA VAL A 857 87.27 3.41 21.72
C VAL A 857 88.80 3.25 21.77
N ALA A 858 89.43 2.74 20.71
CA ALA A 858 90.89 2.69 20.59
C ALA A 858 91.53 4.10 20.52
N SER A 859 90.83 5.09 19.96
CA SER A 859 91.29 6.49 19.88
C SER A 859 91.01 7.30 21.16
N ARG A 860 89.94 6.97 21.90
CA ARG A 860 89.53 7.72 23.11
C ARG A 860 90.15 7.23 24.42
N THR A 861 90.80 6.06 24.44
CA THR A 861 91.48 5.55 25.65
C THR A 861 92.76 6.36 25.99
N ALA A 862 93.29 7.15 25.05
CA ALA A 862 94.41 8.08 25.27
C ALA A 862 93.97 9.50 25.72
N GLU A 863 92.69 9.83 25.65
CA GLU A 863 92.14 11.19 25.85
C GLU A 863 91.47 11.37 27.24
N VAL A 864 91.22 10.26 27.95
CA VAL A 864 90.45 10.17 29.20
C VAL A 864 91.21 10.65 30.45
N VAL A 865 92.51 10.91 30.37
CA VAL A 865 93.24 11.64 31.44
C VAL A 865 92.79 13.12 31.52
N HIS A 866 92.19 13.67 30.45
CA HIS A 866 91.78 15.07 30.34
C HIS A 866 90.30 15.31 30.72
N GLN A 867 89.60 14.32 31.30
CA GLN A 867 88.17 14.43 31.64
C GLN A 867 87.85 15.11 32.98
N LYS A 868 88.79 15.77 33.66
CA LYS A 868 88.50 16.30 35.01
C LYS A 868 87.83 17.68 35.07
N GLU A 869 87.71 18.45 33.98
CA GLU A 869 87.24 19.85 34.06
C GLU A 869 85.90 20.18 33.40
N ALA A 870 85.32 19.32 32.55
CA ALA A 870 84.10 19.68 31.83
C ALA A 870 82.84 19.06 32.44
N LEU A 871 82.59 19.35 33.73
CA LEU A 871 81.31 19.18 34.43
C LEU A 871 80.20 20.11 33.88
N GLN A 872 80.34 20.57 32.64
CA GLN A 872 79.54 21.64 32.03
C GLN A 872 78.64 21.12 30.90
N ASN A 873 78.81 19.87 30.47
CA ASN A 873 78.01 19.28 29.40
C ASN A 873 76.69 18.64 29.89
N THR A 874 76.50 18.51 31.20
CA THR A 874 75.21 18.19 31.85
C THR A 874 74.12 19.24 31.59
N LEU A 875 74.48 20.39 31.01
CA LEU A 875 73.57 21.47 30.63
C LEU A 875 72.96 21.29 29.21
N GLU A 876 73.45 20.35 28.40
CA GLU A 876 72.92 20.10 27.04
C GLU A 876 71.80 19.06 26.97
N ASP A 877 71.72 18.12 27.92
CA ASP A 877 70.69 17.07 27.91
C ASP A 877 69.28 17.57 28.30
N LEU A 878 69.18 18.74 28.94
CA LEU A 878 67.88 19.37 29.22
C LEU A 878 67.19 19.92 27.96
N LYS A 879 67.93 20.12 26.85
CA LYS A 879 67.40 20.65 25.59
C LYS A 879 66.72 19.60 24.69
N ALA A 880 66.96 18.30 24.89
CA ALA A 880 66.40 17.27 24.02
C ALA A 880 64.95 16.86 24.40
N THR A 881 64.61 16.90 25.69
CA THR A 881 63.27 16.54 26.21
C THR A 881 62.18 17.52 25.77
N GLN A 882 62.55 18.78 25.49
CA GLN A 882 61.63 19.82 25.04
C GLN A 882 61.07 19.57 23.62
N ASN A 883 61.77 18.79 22.78
CA ASN A 883 61.33 18.53 21.40
C ASN A 883 60.26 17.42 21.26
N GLN A 884 60.05 16.56 22.26
CA GLN A 884 59.03 15.51 22.21
C GLN A 884 57.61 16.00 22.59
N LEU A 885 57.51 16.99 23.49
CA LEU A 885 56.22 17.63 23.81
C LEU A 885 55.64 18.38 22.60
N ILE A 886 56.50 18.93 21.74
CA ILE A 886 56.12 19.68 20.53
C ILE A 886 55.46 18.79 19.45
N GLN A 887 55.71 17.48 19.43
CA GLN A 887 55.08 16.58 18.44
C GLN A 887 53.68 16.10 18.87
N SER A 888 53.44 15.99 20.17
CA SER A 888 52.15 15.66 20.75
C SER A 888 51.14 16.82 20.61
N GLU A 889 51.58 18.07 20.73
CA GLU A 889 50.76 19.25 20.42
C GLU A 889 50.41 19.33 18.91
N LYS A 890 51.37 19.00 18.03
CA LYS A 890 51.17 19.01 16.57
C LYS A 890 50.16 17.99 16.06
N MET A 891 50.06 16.82 16.69
CA MET A 891 49.04 15.82 16.32
C MET A 891 47.66 16.14 16.90
N ALA A 892 47.58 16.72 18.10
CA ALA A 892 46.31 17.18 18.68
C ALA A 892 45.69 18.33 17.86
N SER A 893 46.52 19.30 17.43
CA SER A 893 46.10 20.43 16.58
C SER A 893 45.60 20.00 15.18
N LEU A 894 46.19 18.97 14.58
CA LEU A 894 45.79 18.49 13.25
C LEU A 894 44.43 17.76 13.26
N GLY A 895 44.10 17.08 14.37
CA GLY A 895 42.82 16.40 14.57
C GLY A 895 41.64 17.37 14.72
N GLU A 896 41.84 18.45 15.46
CA GLU A 896 40.84 19.51 15.67
C GLU A 896 40.50 20.24 14.34
N LEU A 897 41.52 20.49 13.52
CA LEU A 897 41.42 21.18 12.23
C LEU A 897 40.62 20.36 11.20
N THR A 898 40.77 19.02 11.21
CA THR A 898 40.08 18.14 10.26
C THR A 898 38.58 17.98 10.59
N ALA A 899 38.24 17.94 11.90
CA ALA A 899 36.86 17.84 12.37
C ALA A 899 36.05 19.13 12.14
N GLY A 900 36.66 20.29 12.39
CA GLY A 900 36.04 21.60 12.12
C GLY A 900 35.75 21.83 10.63
N ILE A 901 36.66 21.43 9.75
CA ILE A 901 36.50 21.57 8.29
C ILE A 901 35.33 20.74 7.76
N ALA A 902 35.21 19.48 8.19
CA ALA A 902 34.11 18.62 7.75
C ALA A 902 32.76 19.21 8.12
N HIS A 903 32.66 19.75 9.34
CA HIS A 903 31.44 20.38 9.85
C HIS A 903 31.10 21.70 9.11
N GLU A 904 32.10 22.51 8.77
CA GLU A 904 31.89 23.77 8.05
C GLU A 904 31.52 23.59 6.57
N ILE A 905 32.00 22.52 5.92
CA ILE A 905 31.65 22.19 4.53
C ILE A 905 30.26 21.53 4.45
N GLN A 906 29.90 20.65 5.40
CA GLN A 906 28.60 19.98 5.38
C GLN A 906 27.42 20.94 5.53
N ASN A 907 27.55 21.97 6.36
CA ASN A 907 26.46 22.93 6.60
C ASN A 907 25.92 23.58 5.31
N PRO A 908 26.71 24.25 4.45
CA PRO A 908 26.22 24.82 3.21
C PRO A 908 25.77 23.75 2.19
N LEU A 909 26.38 22.56 2.16
CA LEU A 909 25.95 21.48 1.27
C LEU A 909 24.57 20.92 1.63
N ASN A 910 24.25 20.83 2.92
CA ASN A 910 22.91 20.42 3.38
C ASN A 910 21.83 21.41 2.92
N PHE A 911 22.11 22.72 2.98
CA PHE A 911 21.18 23.72 2.43
C PHE A 911 21.01 23.59 0.91
N VAL A 912 22.10 23.35 0.17
CA VAL A 912 22.03 23.12 -1.28
C VAL A 912 21.16 21.89 -1.60
N ASN A 913 21.35 20.78 -0.90
CA ASN A 913 20.58 19.55 -1.12
C ASN A 913 19.09 19.74 -0.76
N ASN A 914 18.79 20.33 0.39
CA ASN A 914 17.40 20.51 0.84
C ASN A 914 16.59 21.41 -0.12
N PHE A 915 17.18 22.52 -0.59
CA PHE A 915 16.48 23.39 -1.55
C PHE A 915 16.40 22.78 -2.95
N ALA A 916 17.35 21.91 -3.33
CA ALA A 916 17.27 21.16 -4.59
C ALA A 916 16.15 20.11 -4.57
N GLU A 917 15.99 19.40 -3.45
CA GLU A 917 14.91 18.43 -3.24
C GLU A 917 13.53 19.12 -3.20
N LEU A 918 13.43 20.24 -2.48
CA LEU A 918 12.20 21.05 -2.45
C LEU A 918 11.83 21.59 -3.84
N ASN A 919 12.81 22.01 -4.65
CA ASN A 919 12.53 22.41 -6.03
C ASN A 919 11.99 21.25 -6.89
N ALA A 920 12.45 20.03 -6.67
CA ALA A 920 11.93 18.86 -7.40
C ALA A 920 10.48 18.54 -7.02
N GLU A 921 10.07 18.81 -5.78
CA GLU A 921 8.69 18.65 -5.32
C GLU A 921 7.78 19.77 -5.87
N LEU A 922 8.20 21.03 -5.80
CA LEU A 922 7.45 22.18 -6.35
C LEU A 922 7.23 22.09 -7.87
N VAL A 923 8.16 21.49 -8.62
CA VAL A 923 7.99 21.24 -10.06
C VAL A 923 6.83 20.28 -10.33
N LYS A 924 6.68 19.22 -9.53
CA LYS A 924 5.54 18.29 -9.66
C LYS A 924 4.23 18.98 -9.35
N GLU A 925 4.22 19.80 -8.31
CA GLU A 925 3.03 20.55 -7.91
C GLU A 925 2.61 21.58 -8.98
N ILE A 926 3.57 22.20 -9.68
CA ILE A 926 3.27 23.03 -10.87
C ILE A 926 2.58 22.21 -11.97
N ASP A 927 3.07 21.02 -12.29
CA ASP A 927 2.47 20.15 -13.31
C ASP A 927 1.02 19.78 -12.95
N GLU A 928 0.76 19.50 -11.67
CA GLU A 928 -0.58 19.24 -11.15
C GLU A 928 -1.50 20.46 -11.24
N GLN A 929 -1.04 21.65 -10.82
CA GLN A 929 -1.83 22.87 -10.92
C GLN A 929 -2.13 23.26 -12.38
N LEU A 930 -1.19 23.04 -13.30
CA LEU A 930 -1.40 23.26 -14.73
C LEU A 930 -2.40 22.28 -15.33
N ALA A 931 -2.36 21.00 -14.92
CA ALA A 931 -3.33 19.99 -15.35
C ALA A 931 -4.75 20.34 -14.88
N ILE A 932 -4.91 20.71 -13.61
CA ILE A 932 -6.20 21.14 -13.04
C ILE A 932 -6.69 22.41 -13.72
N GLY A 933 -5.82 23.40 -13.95
CA GLY A 933 -6.16 24.63 -14.65
C GLY A 933 -6.68 24.39 -16.07
N ASN A 934 -6.01 23.51 -16.83
CA ASN A 934 -6.42 23.13 -18.19
C ASN A 934 -7.77 22.40 -18.20
N GLU A 935 -8.01 21.50 -17.25
CA GLU A 935 -9.28 20.78 -17.12
C GLU A 935 -10.44 21.74 -16.78
N GLN A 936 -10.23 22.68 -15.86
CA GLN A 936 -11.25 23.68 -15.50
C GLN A 936 -11.57 24.61 -16.67
N TYR A 937 -10.58 24.96 -17.49
CA TYR A 937 -10.79 25.75 -18.69
C TYR A 937 -11.62 24.98 -19.73
N ALA A 938 -11.32 23.70 -19.96
CA ALA A 938 -12.07 22.83 -20.85
C ALA A 938 -13.54 22.62 -20.41
N LYS A 939 -13.80 22.65 -19.09
CA LYS A 939 -15.15 22.57 -18.51
C LYS A 939 -15.93 23.90 -18.54
N GLY A 940 -15.37 24.97 -19.10
CA GLY A 940 -16.05 26.27 -19.21
C GLY A 940 -15.98 27.13 -17.95
N ASN A 941 -15.04 26.85 -17.03
CA ASN A 941 -14.85 27.58 -15.77
C ASN A 941 -13.55 28.42 -15.81
N PRO A 942 -13.47 29.49 -16.62
CA PRO A 942 -12.22 30.24 -16.82
C PRO A 942 -11.72 30.93 -15.56
N GLN A 943 -12.61 31.30 -14.62
CA GLN A 943 -12.20 31.93 -13.35
C GLN A 943 -11.43 30.97 -12.44
N HIS A 944 -11.84 29.69 -12.39
CA HIS A 944 -11.12 28.67 -11.61
C HIS A 944 -9.80 28.28 -12.27
N ALA A 945 -9.76 28.21 -13.61
CA ALA A 945 -8.52 27.99 -14.34
C ALA A 945 -7.46 29.08 -14.06
N ILE A 946 -7.88 30.34 -13.95
CA ILE A 946 -6.99 31.47 -13.62
C ILE A 946 -6.38 31.34 -12.22
N ILE A 947 -7.12 30.82 -11.24
CA ILE A 947 -6.61 30.61 -9.87
C ILE A 947 -5.46 29.60 -9.88
N HIS A 948 -5.64 28.47 -10.56
CA HIS A 948 -4.61 27.42 -10.65
C HIS A 948 -3.39 27.88 -11.48
N LEU A 949 -3.61 28.66 -12.54
CA LEU A 949 -2.51 29.30 -13.28
C LEU A 949 -1.73 30.31 -12.42
N GLN A 950 -2.41 31.03 -11.53
CA GLN A 950 -1.76 31.95 -10.60
C GLN A 950 -0.96 31.19 -9.53
N GLN A 951 -1.51 30.09 -8.99
CA GLN A 951 -0.79 29.22 -8.05
C GLN A 951 0.46 28.60 -8.68
N ALA A 952 0.38 28.11 -9.92
CA ALA A 952 1.54 27.62 -10.66
C ALA A 952 2.61 28.72 -10.83
N LYS A 953 2.19 29.97 -11.07
CA LYS A 953 3.11 31.11 -11.18
C LYS A 953 3.77 31.48 -9.85
N ASP A 954 3.06 31.34 -8.73
CA ASP A 954 3.61 31.61 -7.40
C ASP A 954 4.66 30.54 -7.04
N LEU A 955 4.39 29.27 -7.34
CA LEU A 955 5.36 28.17 -7.17
C LEU A 955 6.63 28.38 -8.03
N ILE A 956 6.51 28.92 -9.24
CA ILE A 956 7.67 29.29 -10.09
C ILE A 956 8.53 30.37 -9.41
N ASN A 957 7.91 31.34 -8.73
CA ASN A 957 8.65 32.35 -7.98
C ASN A 957 9.40 31.74 -6.78
N ASP A 958 8.81 30.75 -6.12
CA ASP A 958 9.46 30.03 -5.01
C ASP A 958 10.66 29.21 -5.49
N ILE A 959 10.56 28.53 -6.65
CA ILE A 959 11.70 27.83 -7.27
C ILE A 959 12.83 28.81 -7.60
N LYS A 960 12.50 30.00 -8.08
CA LYS A 960 13.48 31.04 -8.36
C LYS A 960 14.20 31.48 -7.08
N ALA A 961 13.46 31.75 -6.01
CA ALA A 961 14.02 32.12 -4.72
C ALA A 961 14.91 31.00 -4.13
N ASN A 962 14.52 29.74 -4.26
CA ASN A 962 15.31 28.60 -3.84
C ASN A 962 16.59 28.44 -4.68
N SER A 963 16.52 28.66 -5.99
CA SER A 963 17.69 28.63 -6.88
C SER A 963 18.74 29.67 -6.50
N ASP A 964 18.31 30.87 -6.11
CA ASP A 964 19.20 31.91 -5.60
C ASP A 964 19.88 31.49 -4.28
N LYS A 965 19.15 30.84 -3.37
CA LYS A 965 19.71 30.28 -2.13
C LYS A 965 20.72 29.17 -2.41
N ILE A 966 20.43 28.24 -3.32
CA ILE A 966 21.35 27.17 -3.74
C ILE A 966 22.67 27.77 -4.25
N ASN A 967 22.59 28.76 -5.14
CA ASN A 967 23.76 29.42 -5.68
C ASN A 967 24.59 30.13 -4.59
N HIS A 968 23.91 30.81 -3.66
CA HIS A 968 24.57 31.47 -2.52
C HIS A 968 25.31 30.47 -1.62
N HIS A 969 24.66 29.38 -1.22
CA HIS A 969 25.27 28.36 -0.37
C HIS A 969 26.36 27.55 -1.10
N GLY A 970 26.19 27.30 -2.41
CA GLY A 970 27.21 26.66 -3.25
C GLY A 970 28.51 27.47 -3.34
N LYS A 971 28.42 28.78 -3.60
CA LYS A 971 29.60 29.67 -3.62
C LYS A 971 30.31 29.75 -2.27
N ARG A 972 29.59 29.61 -1.15
CA ARG A 972 30.19 29.55 0.19
C ARG A 972 31.02 28.28 0.37
N ALA A 973 30.50 27.13 -0.03
CA ALA A 973 31.25 25.86 0.03
C ALA A 973 32.52 25.93 -0.84
N GLU A 974 32.43 26.50 -2.05
CA GLU A 974 33.57 26.72 -2.95
C GLU A 974 34.68 27.59 -2.30
N SER A 975 34.29 28.68 -1.63
CA SER A 975 35.22 29.58 -0.93
C SER A 975 35.99 28.88 0.20
N ILE A 976 35.33 28.02 0.98
CA ILE A 976 35.95 27.26 2.07
C ILE A 976 37.00 26.27 1.51
N VAL A 977 36.64 25.54 0.46
CA VAL A 977 37.55 24.58 -0.21
C VAL A 977 38.77 25.30 -0.80
N LYS A 978 38.57 26.46 -1.43
CA LYS A 978 39.67 27.27 -1.96
C LYS A 978 40.62 27.77 -0.85
N GLY A 979 40.08 28.22 0.28
CA GLY A 979 40.86 28.60 1.45
C GLY A 979 41.70 27.46 2.04
N MET A 980 41.17 26.23 2.03
CA MET A 980 41.90 25.03 2.48
C MET A 980 43.07 24.68 1.56
N LEU A 981 42.88 24.73 0.24
CA LEU A 981 43.94 24.48 -0.74
C LEU A 981 45.11 25.47 -0.63
N GLU A 982 44.83 26.71 -0.22
CA GLU A 982 45.86 27.73 0.02
C GLU A 982 46.70 27.47 1.28
N HIS A 983 46.13 26.80 2.28
CA HIS A 983 46.81 26.41 3.53
C HIS A 983 47.64 25.13 3.36
N SER A 984 47.23 24.22 2.46
CA SER A 984 47.95 22.97 2.18
C SER A 984 49.18 23.15 1.27
N ARG A 985 49.36 24.30 0.62
CA ARG A 985 50.51 24.55 -0.26
C ARG A 985 51.78 24.80 0.57
N THR A 986 52.69 23.83 0.60
CA THR A 986 54.08 24.06 1.03
C THR A 986 54.75 25.06 0.08
N SER A 987 55.36 26.10 0.64
CA SER A 987 56.08 27.12 -0.11
C SER A 987 57.31 26.51 -0.80
N THR A 988 57.21 26.31 -2.11
CA THR A 988 58.28 25.77 -2.96
C THR A 988 59.21 26.88 -3.51
N GLY A 989 58.97 28.14 -3.11
CA GLY A 989 59.74 29.28 -3.57
C GLY A 989 61.19 29.25 -3.10
N LYS A 990 62.14 29.51 -4.00
CA LYS A 990 63.54 29.79 -3.62
C LYS A 990 63.60 31.16 -2.94
N LYS A 991 64.37 31.25 -1.85
CA LYS A 991 64.62 32.54 -1.17
C LYS A 991 65.53 33.39 -2.06
N GLU A 992 65.09 34.61 -2.37
CA GLU A 992 65.79 35.58 -3.20
C GLU A 992 66.06 36.85 -2.42
N TRP A 993 67.14 37.57 -2.75
CA TRP A 993 67.48 38.84 -2.14
C TRP A 993 66.45 39.91 -2.51
N THR A 994 65.51 40.15 -1.61
CA THR A 994 64.34 41.02 -1.85
C THR A 994 64.50 42.34 -1.08
N ASP A 995 64.12 43.44 -1.73
CA ASP A 995 63.97 44.75 -1.08
C ASP A 995 62.62 44.82 -0.38
N ILE A 996 62.65 44.82 0.95
CA ILE A 996 61.44 44.81 1.78
C ILE A 996 60.69 46.15 1.72
N ASN A 997 61.39 47.27 1.54
CA ASN A 997 60.76 48.59 1.44
C ASN A 997 59.95 48.69 0.15
N ALA A 998 60.55 48.27 -0.97
CA ALA A 998 59.87 48.24 -2.27
C ALA A 998 58.64 47.33 -2.24
N LEU A 999 58.78 46.14 -1.63
CA LEU A 999 57.71 45.16 -1.49
C LEU A 999 56.56 45.71 -0.63
N ALA A 1000 56.86 46.28 0.54
CA ALA A 1000 55.86 46.87 1.42
C ALA A 1000 55.12 48.03 0.74
N ALA A 1001 55.83 48.92 0.04
CA ALA A 1001 55.23 50.03 -0.69
C ALA A 1001 54.27 49.55 -1.79
N GLU A 1002 54.64 48.49 -2.52
CA GLU A 1002 53.78 47.90 -3.56
C GLU A 1002 52.49 47.33 -2.98
N TYR A 1003 52.57 46.52 -1.92
CA TYR A 1003 51.40 45.88 -1.33
C TYR A 1003 50.48 46.87 -0.60
N VAL A 1004 51.02 47.93 0.01
CA VAL A 1004 50.22 49.04 0.54
C VAL A 1004 49.39 49.69 -0.57
N ARG A 1005 50.00 49.98 -1.73
CA ARG A 1005 49.31 50.56 -2.88
C ARG A 1005 48.24 49.64 -3.44
N LEU A 1006 48.55 48.36 -3.61
CA LEU A 1006 47.61 47.34 -4.12
C LEU A 1006 46.40 47.18 -3.20
N SER A 1007 46.62 47.05 -1.89
CA SER A 1007 45.54 46.95 -0.91
C SER A 1007 44.66 48.18 -0.87
N TYR A 1008 45.25 49.38 -0.97
CA TYR A 1008 44.49 50.62 -0.98
C TYR A 1008 43.60 50.76 -2.23
N GLN A 1009 44.14 50.47 -3.41
CA GLN A 1009 43.38 50.46 -4.66
C GLN A 1009 42.26 49.42 -4.62
N GLY A 1010 42.56 48.22 -4.10
CA GLY A 1010 41.59 47.13 -3.97
C GLY A 1010 40.40 47.49 -3.08
N LEU A 1011 40.61 48.24 -2.00
CA LEU A 1011 39.52 48.66 -1.12
C LEU A 1011 38.72 49.85 -1.70
N ARG A 1012 39.37 50.83 -2.34
CA ARG A 1012 38.66 51.93 -3.02
C ARG A 1012 37.76 51.46 -4.16
N ALA A 1013 38.16 50.42 -4.89
CA ALA A 1013 37.32 49.81 -5.92
C ALA A 1013 36.02 49.19 -5.36
N LYS A 1014 36.01 48.81 -4.07
CA LYS A 1014 34.85 48.22 -3.39
C LYS A 1014 34.02 49.23 -2.59
N SER A 1015 34.59 50.37 -2.23
CA SER A 1015 33.92 51.42 -1.45
C SER A 1015 34.34 52.80 -1.92
N ASN A 1016 33.47 53.44 -2.72
CA ASN A 1016 33.76 54.73 -3.37
C ASN A 1016 34.10 55.87 -2.39
N ASN A 1017 33.67 55.77 -1.12
CA ASN A 1017 33.87 56.81 -0.10
C ASN A 1017 35.03 56.51 0.88
N PHE A 1018 35.80 55.44 0.67
CA PHE A 1018 36.95 55.16 1.54
C PHE A 1018 38.14 56.05 1.18
N ASN A 1019 38.60 56.84 2.16
CA ASN A 1019 39.82 57.64 2.07
C ASN A 1019 40.58 57.53 3.40
N SER A 1020 41.84 57.11 3.34
CA SER A 1020 42.69 56.94 4.51
C SER A 1020 44.07 57.49 4.21
N GLU A 1021 44.64 58.20 5.18
CA GLU A 1021 46.02 58.66 5.15
C GLU A 1021 46.96 57.46 5.29
N ILE A 1022 47.85 57.28 4.32
CA ILE A 1022 48.86 56.22 4.33
C ILE A 1022 50.18 56.84 4.74
N ILE A 1023 50.67 56.46 5.92
CA ILE A 1023 51.94 56.97 6.47
C ILE A 1023 52.98 55.87 6.30
N THR A 1024 54.03 56.14 5.52
CA THR A 1024 55.15 55.19 5.34
C THR A 1024 56.42 55.72 5.99
N ASP A 1025 56.97 54.98 6.96
CA ASP A 1025 58.24 55.27 7.64
C ASP A 1025 59.24 54.13 7.36
N PHE A 1026 59.87 54.19 6.20
CA PHE A 1026 60.81 53.16 5.74
C PHE A 1026 62.25 53.56 6.01
N ASP A 1027 62.99 52.70 6.69
CA ASP A 1027 64.43 52.89 6.90
C ASP A 1027 65.18 52.79 5.55
N PRO A 1028 65.82 53.87 5.06
CA PRO A 1028 66.48 53.87 3.75
C PRO A 1028 67.75 52.99 3.71
N ASN A 1029 68.28 52.57 4.86
CA ASN A 1029 69.50 51.77 4.95
C ASN A 1029 69.24 50.27 5.14
N LEU A 1030 68.00 49.82 4.94
CA LEU A 1030 67.61 48.41 5.13
C LEU A 1030 68.33 47.49 4.10
N PRO A 1031 69.04 46.43 4.52
CA PRO A 1031 69.64 45.49 3.59
C PRO A 1031 68.56 44.66 2.87
N LYS A 1032 68.86 44.19 1.66
CA LYS A 1032 68.06 43.13 1.04
C LYS A 1032 68.14 41.88 1.91
N VAL A 1033 67.04 41.13 2.02
CA VAL A 1033 67.01 39.89 2.81
C VAL A 1033 66.54 38.73 1.95
N GLN A 1034 67.08 37.54 2.24
CA GLN A 1034 66.77 36.32 1.52
C GLN A 1034 65.39 35.78 1.94
N VAL A 1035 64.35 36.14 1.20
CA VAL A 1035 62.97 35.71 1.45
C VAL A 1035 62.29 35.24 0.17
N VAL A 1036 61.19 34.50 0.31
CA VAL A 1036 60.29 34.24 -0.81
C VAL A 1036 59.37 35.45 -0.95
N SER A 1037 59.66 36.31 -1.93
CA SER A 1037 58.96 37.59 -2.13
C SER A 1037 57.44 37.44 -2.22
N GLN A 1038 56.96 36.38 -2.87
CA GLN A 1038 55.52 36.08 -2.99
C GLN A 1038 54.87 35.74 -1.65
N ASP A 1039 55.56 35.01 -0.78
CA ASP A 1039 55.02 34.58 0.51
C ASP A 1039 54.97 35.75 1.50
N ILE A 1040 56.05 36.55 1.57
CA ILE A 1040 56.04 37.80 2.34
C ILE A 1040 55.02 38.79 1.78
N GLY A 1041 54.87 38.85 0.46
CA GLY A 1041 53.81 39.63 -0.18
C GLY A 1041 52.39 39.22 0.27
N ARG A 1042 52.12 37.91 0.38
CA ARG A 1042 50.84 37.39 0.93
C ARG A 1042 50.63 37.78 2.39
N VAL A 1043 51.68 37.73 3.21
CA VAL A 1043 51.63 38.18 4.62
C VAL A 1043 51.25 39.66 4.67
N LEU A 1044 51.96 40.51 3.93
CA LEU A 1044 51.72 41.94 3.89
C LEU A 1044 50.32 42.27 3.39
N LEU A 1045 49.89 41.64 2.29
CA LEU A 1045 48.55 41.83 1.73
C LEU A 1045 47.45 41.49 2.75
N ASN A 1046 47.58 40.39 3.49
CA ASN A 1046 46.59 39.99 4.51
C ASN A 1046 46.54 40.97 5.68
N LEU A 1047 47.70 41.37 6.22
CA LEU A 1047 47.77 42.29 7.37
C LEU A 1047 47.30 43.70 7.00
N ILE A 1048 47.70 44.21 5.84
CA ILE A 1048 47.32 45.54 5.35
C ILE A 1048 45.82 45.59 5.01
N ASN A 1049 45.27 44.54 4.37
CA ASN A 1049 43.83 44.47 4.08
C ASN A 1049 43.00 44.43 5.37
N ASN A 1050 43.43 43.68 6.38
CA ASN A 1050 42.76 43.66 7.68
C ASN A 1050 42.81 45.05 8.33
N GLY A 1051 43.97 45.74 8.29
CA GLY A 1051 44.11 47.10 8.80
C GLY A 1051 43.17 48.09 8.11
N PHE A 1052 43.11 48.10 6.76
CA PHE A 1052 42.20 48.98 6.05
C PHE A 1052 40.71 48.66 6.28
N GLN A 1053 40.36 47.38 6.47
CA GLN A 1053 38.99 46.99 6.82
C GLN A 1053 38.60 47.47 8.23
N ALA A 1054 39.48 47.30 9.21
CA ALA A 1054 39.28 47.80 10.57
C ALA A 1054 39.10 49.33 10.59
N ILE A 1055 39.88 50.04 9.78
CA ILE A 1055 39.73 51.49 9.58
C ILE A 1055 38.35 51.81 8.97
N ASN A 1056 37.92 51.08 7.94
CA ASN A 1056 36.63 51.30 7.28
C ASN A 1056 35.43 51.02 8.21
N GLU A 1057 35.53 50.03 9.08
CA GLU A 1057 34.52 49.75 10.11
C GLU A 1057 34.40 50.92 11.09
N LYS A 1058 35.53 51.48 11.53
CA LYS A 1058 35.54 52.65 12.41
C LYS A 1058 34.99 53.91 11.71
N ILE A 1059 35.25 54.11 10.42
CA ILE A 1059 34.60 55.17 9.61
C ILE A 1059 33.07 55.02 9.66
N LYS A 1060 32.56 53.79 9.47
CA LYS A 1060 31.12 53.52 9.48
C LYS A 1060 30.48 53.71 10.86
N SER A 1061 31.24 53.56 11.94
CA SER A 1061 30.74 53.76 13.31
C SER A 1061 30.47 55.24 13.68
N GLY A 1062 30.90 56.21 12.86
CA GLY A 1062 30.50 57.61 12.98
C GLY A 1062 31.19 58.44 14.08
N VAL A 1063 32.38 58.04 14.54
CA VAL A 1063 33.15 58.76 15.56
C VAL A 1063 33.54 60.18 15.08
N LYS A 1064 33.19 61.21 15.87
CA LYS A 1064 33.56 62.62 15.58
C LYS A 1064 35.09 62.81 15.67
N ASP A 1065 35.65 63.60 14.75
CA ASP A 1065 37.08 63.93 14.63
C ASP A 1065 38.05 62.76 14.32
N TYR A 1066 37.54 61.64 13.79
CA TYR A 1066 38.38 60.50 13.38
C TYR A 1066 39.06 60.75 12.02
N LYS A 1067 40.40 60.73 12.00
CA LYS A 1067 41.22 60.76 10.78
C LYS A 1067 41.71 59.33 10.47
N PRO A 1068 41.20 58.67 9.42
CA PRO A 1068 41.55 57.29 9.13
C PRO A 1068 43.00 57.19 8.66
N ALA A 1069 43.87 56.44 9.37
CA ALA A 1069 45.29 56.37 9.05
C ALA A 1069 45.86 54.96 9.19
N LEU A 1070 46.60 54.51 8.17
CA LEU A 1070 47.39 53.28 8.21
C LEU A 1070 48.87 53.63 8.15
N THR A 1071 49.63 53.24 9.15
CA THR A 1071 51.08 53.43 9.21
C THR A 1071 51.80 52.12 8.90
N VAL A 1072 52.68 52.12 7.90
CA VAL A 1072 53.57 50.98 7.63
C VAL A 1072 55.01 51.45 7.77
N SER A 1073 55.78 50.76 8.61
CA SER A 1073 57.17 51.13 8.89
C SER A 1073 58.09 49.93 8.82
N THR A 1074 59.34 50.17 8.44
CA THR A 1074 60.40 49.16 8.40
C THR A 1074 61.61 49.67 9.17
N LYS A 1075 62.17 48.84 10.05
CA LYS A 1075 63.36 49.21 10.86
C LYS A 1075 64.30 48.03 11.01
N MET A 1076 65.60 48.30 11.07
CA MET A 1076 66.60 47.30 11.43
C MET A 1076 66.87 47.34 12.94
N GLN A 1077 66.74 46.19 13.62
CA GLN A 1077 67.02 46.08 15.06
C GLN A 1077 67.71 44.74 15.35
N PHE A 1078 68.91 44.78 15.96
CA PHE A 1078 69.68 43.59 16.37
C PHE A 1078 69.67 42.43 15.35
N ASN A 1079 70.15 42.69 14.14
CA ASN A 1079 70.27 41.70 13.05
C ASN A 1079 68.93 41.09 12.56
N LYS A 1080 67.82 41.83 12.74
CA LYS A 1080 66.49 41.49 12.21
C LYS A 1080 65.87 42.71 11.53
N ILE A 1081 65.04 42.45 10.52
CA ILE A 1081 64.14 43.45 9.92
C ILE A 1081 62.80 43.38 10.61
N LEU A 1082 62.32 44.52 11.11
CA LEU A 1082 60.99 44.68 11.65
C LEU A 1082 60.12 45.37 10.62
N ILE A 1083 58.99 44.75 10.28
CA ILE A 1083 57.93 45.36 9.47
C ILE A 1083 56.74 45.56 10.41
N SER A 1084 56.37 46.81 10.65
CA SER A 1084 55.26 47.16 11.54
C SER A 1084 54.12 47.78 10.74
N ILE A 1085 52.93 47.17 10.85
CA ILE A 1085 51.69 47.63 10.22
C ILE A 1085 50.74 48.04 11.35
N LYS A 1086 50.48 49.34 11.45
CA LYS A 1086 49.67 49.94 12.52
C LYS A 1086 48.46 50.63 11.92
N ASP A 1087 47.27 50.20 12.33
CA ASP A 1087 46.01 50.86 12.04
C ASP A 1087 45.49 51.62 13.26
N ASN A 1088 44.59 52.58 13.03
CA ASN A 1088 43.85 53.29 14.07
C ASN A 1088 42.38 52.87 14.15
N GLY A 1089 42.08 51.61 13.78
CA GLY A 1089 40.75 50.98 13.82
C GLY A 1089 40.22 50.74 15.25
N PRO A 1090 39.19 49.90 15.42
CA PRO A 1090 38.55 49.67 16.72
C PRO A 1090 39.39 48.82 17.70
N GLY A 1091 40.59 48.38 17.33
CA GLY A 1091 41.40 47.50 18.19
C GLY A 1091 40.87 46.06 18.25
N ILE A 1092 41.68 45.16 18.78
CA ILE A 1092 41.37 43.76 19.05
C ILE A 1092 41.24 43.61 20.58
N PRO A 1093 40.09 43.14 21.10
CA PRO A 1093 39.89 42.86 22.52
C PRO A 1093 40.93 41.90 23.10
N GLU A 1094 41.26 42.09 24.38
CA GLU A 1094 42.35 41.36 25.04
C GLU A 1094 42.05 39.86 25.23
N ASP A 1095 40.77 39.51 25.38
CA ASP A 1095 40.29 38.12 25.58
C ASP A 1095 40.41 37.23 24.34
N ILE A 1096 40.48 37.83 23.14
CA ILE A 1096 40.61 37.11 21.88
C ILE A 1096 42.00 37.23 21.24
N ARG A 1097 42.90 38.04 21.81
CA ARG A 1097 44.23 38.34 21.25
C ARG A 1097 45.05 37.07 21.01
N ASP A 1098 44.98 36.08 21.89
CA ASP A 1098 45.71 34.82 21.77
C ASP A 1098 45.10 33.85 20.73
N LYS A 1099 43.84 34.09 20.33
CA LYS A 1099 43.09 33.25 19.40
C LYS A 1099 43.18 33.70 17.95
N ILE A 1100 43.63 34.93 17.68
CA ILE A 1100 43.61 35.51 16.32
C ILE A 1100 44.49 34.78 15.30
N PHE A 1101 45.48 34.02 15.75
CA PHE A 1101 46.33 33.19 14.90
C PHE A 1101 45.89 31.73 14.84
N GLN A 1102 44.83 31.34 15.57
CA GLN A 1102 44.24 30.02 15.45
C GLN A 1102 43.49 29.89 14.12
N PRO A 1103 43.61 28.76 13.40
CA PRO A 1103 42.84 28.51 12.19
C PRO A 1103 41.32 28.62 12.45
N PHE A 1104 40.58 29.19 11.49
CA PHE A 1104 39.12 29.39 11.52
C PHE A 1104 38.59 30.40 12.54
N PHE A 1105 39.46 31.03 13.34
CA PHE A 1105 39.04 32.10 14.23
C PHE A 1105 38.74 33.39 13.44
N THR A 1106 37.51 33.90 13.53
CA THR A 1106 37.10 35.17 12.90
C THR A 1106 36.07 35.89 13.77
N THR A 1107 36.19 37.21 13.86
CA THR A 1107 35.21 38.09 14.53
C THR A 1107 34.15 38.62 13.56
N LYS A 1108 34.28 38.30 12.26
CA LYS A 1108 33.37 38.77 11.21
C LYS A 1108 32.06 37.97 11.17
N PRO A 1109 30.93 38.58 10.77
CA PRO A 1109 29.67 37.88 10.57
C PRO A 1109 29.78 36.71 9.60
N THR A 1110 28.91 35.72 9.78
CA THR A 1110 28.87 34.47 8.99
C THR A 1110 28.87 34.75 7.48
N GLY A 1111 29.92 34.30 6.78
CA GLY A 1111 30.08 34.47 5.33
C GLY A 1111 31.01 35.60 4.88
N GLN A 1112 31.55 36.42 5.78
CA GLN A 1112 32.45 37.54 5.44
C GLN A 1112 33.93 37.32 5.78
N GLY A 1113 34.28 36.19 6.39
CA GLY A 1113 35.67 35.82 6.70
C GLY A 1113 35.84 34.32 6.88
N THR A 1114 36.98 33.78 6.43
CA THR A 1114 37.32 32.35 6.55
C THR A 1114 38.11 32.02 7.81
N GLY A 1115 38.61 33.03 8.54
CA GLY A 1115 39.48 32.83 9.72
C GLY A 1115 40.84 32.19 9.44
N LEU A 1116 41.25 32.09 8.17
CA LEU A 1116 42.50 31.42 7.77
C LEU A 1116 43.65 32.38 7.40
N GLY A 1117 43.36 33.67 7.24
CA GLY A 1117 44.34 34.63 6.71
C GLY A 1117 45.49 34.96 7.68
N LEU A 1118 45.17 35.15 8.98
CA LEU A 1118 46.17 35.48 10.01
C LEU A 1118 46.97 34.24 10.44
N SER A 1119 46.34 33.07 10.56
CA SER A 1119 47.03 31.82 10.84
C SER A 1119 48.02 31.45 9.72
N LEU A 1120 47.64 31.66 8.45
CA LEU A 1120 48.56 31.52 7.31
C LEU A 1120 49.73 32.50 7.38
N ALA A 1121 49.47 33.77 7.70
CA ALA A 1121 50.52 34.77 7.83
C ALA A 1121 51.52 34.41 8.94
N TYR A 1122 51.02 33.89 10.07
CA TYR A 1122 51.83 33.38 11.18
C TYR A 1122 52.75 32.24 10.72
N ASP A 1123 52.21 31.25 10.00
CA ASP A 1123 52.96 30.09 9.54
C ASP A 1123 54.02 30.44 8.48
N ILE A 1124 53.72 31.35 7.54
CA ILE A 1124 54.67 31.80 6.53
C ILE A 1124 55.90 32.46 7.18
N VAL A 1125 55.68 33.30 8.19
CA VAL A 1125 56.75 34.03 8.88
C VAL A 1125 57.54 33.10 9.79
N THR A 1126 56.85 32.34 10.64
CA THR A 1126 57.48 31.52 11.70
C THR A 1126 58.09 30.23 11.15
N LYS A 1127 57.35 29.46 10.35
CA LYS A 1127 57.79 28.17 9.81
C LYS A 1127 58.57 28.33 8.49
N GLY A 1128 58.15 29.25 7.62
CA GLY A 1128 58.77 29.44 6.30
C GLY A 1128 60.03 30.29 6.29
N HIS A 1129 60.09 31.33 7.14
CA HIS A 1129 61.15 32.34 7.12
C HIS A 1129 61.94 32.45 8.43
N GLY A 1130 61.60 31.67 9.47
CA GLY A 1130 62.31 31.68 10.76
C GLY A 1130 62.15 32.99 11.54
N GLY A 1131 61.10 33.75 11.24
CA GLY A 1131 60.75 35.02 11.88
C GLY A 1131 59.74 34.87 13.01
N SER A 1132 59.24 36.00 13.53
CA SER A 1132 58.09 36.04 14.47
C SER A 1132 57.10 37.11 14.06
N ILE A 1133 55.82 36.92 14.42
CA ILE A 1133 54.78 37.95 14.29
C ILE A 1133 54.19 38.22 15.66
N GLU A 1134 54.09 39.49 16.02
CA GLU A 1134 53.55 39.97 17.29
C GLU A 1134 52.38 40.91 17.01
N CYS A 1135 51.37 40.91 17.89
CA CYS A 1135 50.19 41.77 17.79
C CYS A 1135 50.07 42.60 19.08
N GLU A 1136 50.23 43.92 18.94
CA GLU A 1136 49.95 44.88 19.99
C GLU A 1136 48.65 45.60 19.65
N SER A 1137 47.67 45.57 20.55
CA SER A 1137 46.39 46.21 20.29
C SER A 1137 45.83 46.88 21.55
N ILE A 1138 45.21 48.04 21.37
CA ILE A 1138 44.47 48.77 22.40
C ILE A 1138 43.03 48.86 21.90
N GLU A 1139 42.12 48.22 22.63
CA GLU A 1139 40.70 48.19 22.28
C GLU A 1139 40.12 49.60 22.21
N GLY A 1140 39.32 49.86 21.18
CA GLY A 1140 38.79 51.18 20.82
C GLY A 1140 39.74 52.08 20.03
N GLU A 1141 41.06 51.84 20.08
CA GLU A 1141 42.06 52.81 19.60
C GLU A 1141 42.86 52.36 18.39
N ARG A 1142 43.57 51.22 18.46
CA ARG A 1142 44.56 50.81 17.45
C ARG A 1142 44.92 49.33 17.49
N THR A 1143 45.39 48.81 16.36
CA THR A 1143 46.10 47.53 16.29
C THR A 1143 47.42 47.69 15.54
N GLN A 1144 48.44 46.96 15.98
CA GLN A 1144 49.77 46.97 15.38
C GLN A 1144 50.30 45.54 15.27
N PHE A 1145 50.55 45.09 14.05
CA PHE A 1145 51.23 43.84 13.77
C PHE A 1145 52.71 44.10 13.48
N ILE A 1146 53.59 43.39 14.19
CA ILE A 1146 55.04 43.51 14.07
C ILE A 1146 55.59 42.18 13.54
N VAL A 1147 56.05 42.17 12.30
CA VAL A 1147 56.70 41.02 11.66
C VAL A 1147 58.21 41.18 11.78
N LYS A 1148 58.89 40.23 12.42
CA LYS A 1148 60.34 40.21 12.60
C LYS A 1148 60.94 39.14 11.68
N LEU A 1149 61.74 39.55 10.70
CA LEU A 1149 62.43 38.65 9.78
C LEU A 1149 63.93 38.60 10.10
N PRO A 1150 64.57 37.42 10.14
CA PRO A 1150 66.02 37.31 10.29
C PRO A 1150 66.73 37.78 9.00
N ILE A 1151 67.87 38.46 9.17
CA ILE A 1151 68.74 38.91 8.06
C ILE A 1151 69.65 37.78 7.61
#